data_AF-A0A0G4NZM1-F1
#
_entry.id   AF-A0A0G4NZM1-F1
#
_cell.length_a   1.000
_cell.length_b   1.000
_cell.length_c   1.000
_cell.angle_alpha   90.00
_cell.angle_beta   90.00
_cell.angle_gamma   90.00
#
_symmetry.space_group_name_H-M   'P 1'
#
loop_
_entity.id
_entity.type
_entity.pdbx_description
1 polymer ?
#
loop_
_entity_poly.entity_id
_entity_poly.type
_entity_poly.pdbx_seq_one_letter_code
_entity_poly.pdbx_strand_id
1 'polypeptide(L)'
;MFGLQNLSRLNVIFGFLCLVGTGICNFWGVHSLPQASSRAARLCLAHLIPMFFASGYEFGARILGISLQGYGAIHCIFGILAMLEALVHVLIIACTRNITMSDDLQLYGVLSASMLLALMILPLVKKRVYEVFLRTHQACAFVMIYTIWRHTHSFHAKSWLYTIIYISTLTVTGIVQLARILFRNIALGKGSVQLTLKRHGDAAQLTLELPRAWKVRAGERLMLGVLCVGLMYLFQAHPFTIAWWEENQIDQTILVSLLLRPRSGFTRKLLERLEVNQKCRAWVDGPFGPCSVHPLGISSDVGDYGHLLLIATGIGIATQLPYIKEILEGHRLARVRTRRIALVWQLDRPGDWESAHEWLQKLVAQDDGYLLHVTVYDKTKSPHINDPKRLGHHGLIEVYGGSVDWDEQLSSEVKHQSGKLLVAEQKSEIHNMSPKDSGPRNSRRALWRSKCRERMAQHIYEELGLKIHPSHVRLKSNGEDIEYTWKILDQSLLPLFQRHLSKHSIGAYKRLYSEIGKAFYVIKKPGTEQTVESPCHSDFEDIGNVPLESPFGPLESERSQIAYQLEEAKRNAGTEHEKRILEEAKVHNLMKRLQEAQNMIQYRQEEIKQWMMIAEYYQSSSARCSNSLQEVITLLHRVYSDITFVP
;
A
#
# COMPACT_ATOMS: atom_id res chain seq x y z
N MET A 1 -6.24 -15.34 6.95
CA MET A 1 -5.55 -16.60 6.58
C MET A 1 -5.66 -16.93 5.08
N PHE A 2 -6.80 -16.69 4.42
CA PHE A 2 -7.01 -16.93 2.97
C PHE A 2 -6.93 -15.68 2.05
N GLY A 3 -6.25 -14.60 2.46
CA GLY A 3 -6.27 -13.34 1.68
C GLY A 3 -7.56 -12.52 1.83
N LEU A 4 -8.49 -12.97 2.68
CA LEU A 4 -9.76 -12.29 3.01
C LEU A 4 -9.61 -10.96 3.77
N GLN A 5 -8.39 -10.52 4.10
CA GLN A 5 -8.17 -9.38 4.99
C GLN A 5 -8.54 -8.02 4.36
N ASN A 6 -8.67 -7.95 3.03
CA ASN A 6 -9.05 -6.74 2.29
C ASN A 6 -10.16 -7.04 1.25
N LEU A 7 -11.18 -7.83 1.61
CA LEU A 7 -12.33 -7.98 0.72
C LEU A 7 -13.17 -6.71 0.73
N SER A 8 -13.44 -6.14 -0.45
CA SER A 8 -14.45 -5.09 -0.55
C SER A 8 -15.82 -5.64 -0.14
N ARG A 9 -16.71 -4.77 0.34
CA ARG A 9 -18.10 -5.15 0.67
C ARG A 9 -18.79 -5.87 -0.49
N LEU A 10 -18.50 -5.46 -1.73
CA LEU A 10 -19.02 -6.08 -2.94
C LEU A 10 -18.55 -7.53 -3.11
N ASN A 11 -17.28 -7.81 -2.82
CA ASN A 11 -16.76 -9.18 -2.93
C ASN A 11 -17.41 -10.13 -1.91
N VAL A 12 -17.74 -9.63 -0.72
CA VAL A 12 -18.46 -10.40 0.31
C VAL A 12 -19.89 -10.70 -0.14
N ILE A 13 -20.61 -9.68 -0.63
CA ILE A 13 -21.97 -9.85 -1.16
C ILE A 13 -21.97 -10.83 -2.34
N PHE A 14 -21.03 -10.69 -3.27
CA PHE A 14 -20.86 -11.61 -4.39
C PHE A 14 -20.63 -13.04 -3.93
N GLY A 15 -19.70 -13.26 -3.00
CA GLY A 15 -19.45 -14.60 -2.44
C GLY A 15 -20.68 -15.21 -1.75
N PHE A 16 -21.46 -14.41 -1.02
CA PHE A 16 -22.71 -14.85 -0.41
C PHE A 16 -23.76 -15.24 -1.45
N LEU A 17 -23.95 -14.42 -2.50
CA LEU A 17 -24.87 -14.75 -3.59
C LEU A 17 -24.47 -16.04 -4.31
N CYS A 18 -23.18 -16.24 -4.56
CA CYS A 18 -22.67 -17.50 -5.14
C CYS A 18 -22.98 -18.68 -4.21
N LEU A 19 -22.71 -18.56 -2.90
CA LEU A 19 -23.00 -19.61 -1.93
C LEU A 19 -24.50 -19.98 -1.90
N VAL A 20 -25.39 -18.98 -1.86
CA VAL A 20 -26.84 -19.19 -1.88
C VAL A 20 -27.28 -19.87 -3.18
N GLY A 21 -26.78 -19.39 -4.32
CA GLY A 21 -27.05 -20.01 -5.62
C GLY A 21 -26.59 -21.47 -5.69
N THR A 22 -25.39 -21.77 -5.21
CA THR A 22 -24.87 -23.14 -5.09
C THR A 22 -25.75 -24.01 -4.19
N GLY A 23 -26.18 -23.49 -3.04
CA GLY A 23 -27.10 -24.17 -2.13
C GLY A 23 -28.42 -24.52 -2.79
N ILE A 24 -29.05 -23.56 -3.49
CA ILE A 24 -30.30 -23.79 -4.22
C ILE A 24 -30.11 -24.90 -5.27
N CYS A 25 -29.05 -24.83 -6.08
CA CYS A 25 -28.76 -25.85 -7.11
C CYS A 25 -28.54 -27.25 -6.51
N ASN A 26 -27.97 -27.32 -5.31
CA ASN A 26 -27.71 -28.57 -4.61
C ASN A 26 -28.95 -29.18 -3.96
N PHE A 27 -29.83 -28.38 -3.37
CA PHE A 27 -30.93 -28.91 -2.55
C PHE A 27 -32.28 -28.91 -3.27
N TRP A 28 -32.51 -28.01 -4.22
CA TRP A 28 -33.82 -27.88 -4.86
C TRP A 28 -34.16 -29.07 -5.77
N GLY A 29 -35.24 -29.78 -5.47
CA GLY A 29 -35.72 -30.92 -6.29
C GLY A 29 -34.76 -32.11 -6.29
N VAL A 30 -34.08 -32.37 -5.16
CA VAL A 30 -33.27 -33.57 -4.95
C VAL A 30 -34.06 -34.59 -4.13
N HIS A 31 -34.14 -35.81 -4.66
CA HIS A 31 -34.92 -36.89 -4.04
C HIS A 31 -34.05 -38.08 -3.61
N SER A 32 -32.75 -38.09 -3.93
CA SER A 32 -31.82 -39.17 -3.55
C SER A 32 -30.39 -38.70 -3.30
N LEU A 33 -29.67 -39.42 -2.42
CA LEU A 33 -28.27 -39.15 -2.09
C LEU A 33 -27.31 -39.25 -3.31
N PRO A 34 -27.43 -40.25 -4.21
CA PRO A 34 -26.59 -40.31 -5.41
C PRO A 34 -26.84 -39.12 -6.35
N GLN A 35 -28.09 -38.66 -6.45
CA GLN A 35 -28.43 -37.48 -7.25
C GLN A 35 -27.82 -36.21 -6.65
N ALA A 36 -27.85 -36.06 -5.32
CA ALA A 36 -27.18 -34.97 -4.61
C ALA A 36 -25.67 -34.95 -4.89
N SER A 37 -25.01 -36.11 -4.76
CA SER A 37 -23.57 -36.25 -5.02
C SER A 37 -23.19 -35.92 -6.46
N SER A 38 -23.99 -36.35 -7.44
CA SER A 38 -23.77 -36.03 -8.86
C SER A 38 -23.97 -34.54 -9.17
N ARG A 39 -24.87 -33.85 -8.47
CA ARG A 39 -25.03 -32.40 -8.59
C ARG A 39 -23.86 -31.65 -7.98
N ALA A 40 -23.44 -32.02 -6.77
CA ALA A 40 -22.27 -31.45 -6.11
C ALA A 40 -21.01 -31.59 -6.99
N ALA A 41 -20.77 -32.78 -7.57
CA ALA A 41 -19.67 -33.00 -8.51
C ALA A 41 -19.73 -32.07 -9.73
N ARG A 42 -20.90 -31.88 -10.34
CA ARG A 42 -21.06 -31.00 -11.50
C ARG A 42 -20.89 -29.51 -11.14
N LEU A 43 -21.39 -29.09 -9.98
CA LEU A 43 -21.18 -27.73 -9.48
C LEU A 43 -19.71 -27.48 -9.16
N CYS A 44 -19.01 -28.46 -8.56
CA CYS A 44 -17.56 -28.39 -8.39
C CYS A 44 -16.87 -28.12 -9.73
N LEU A 45 -17.15 -28.91 -10.77
CA LEU A 45 -16.58 -28.71 -12.11
C LEU A 45 -16.92 -27.34 -12.70
N ALA A 46 -18.15 -26.84 -12.51
CA ALA A 46 -18.54 -25.52 -12.98
C ALA A 46 -17.77 -24.39 -12.27
N HIS A 47 -17.56 -24.50 -10.96
CA HIS A 47 -16.77 -23.54 -10.17
C HIS A 47 -15.28 -23.52 -10.55
N LEU A 48 -14.76 -24.58 -11.18
CA LEU A 48 -13.38 -24.58 -11.69
C LEU A 48 -13.22 -23.68 -12.93
N ILE A 49 -14.28 -23.38 -13.69
CA ILE A 49 -14.19 -22.59 -14.93
C ILE A 49 -13.59 -21.20 -14.66
N PRO A 50 -14.11 -20.39 -13.71
CA PRO A 50 -13.51 -19.08 -13.41
C PRO A 50 -12.08 -19.18 -12.85
N MET A 51 -11.73 -20.28 -12.16
CA MET A 51 -10.39 -20.46 -11.62
C MET A 51 -9.33 -20.65 -12.73
N PHE A 52 -9.69 -21.34 -13.81
CA PHE A 52 -8.83 -21.63 -14.95
C PHE A 52 -8.97 -20.65 -16.11
N PHE A 53 -9.64 -19.51 -15.89
CA PHE A 53 -9.86 -18.50 -16.91
C PHE A 53 -8.55 -17.99 -17.53
N ALA A 54 -7.55 -17.67 -16.70
CA ALA A 54 -6.25 -17.22 -17.14
C ALA A 54 -5.13 -17.76 -16.24
N SER A 55 -3.99 -18.11 -16.85
CA SER A 55 -2.80 -18.60 -16.14
C SER A 55 -2.15 -17.54 -15.24
N GLY A 56 -2.22 -16.25 -15.63
CA GLY A 56 -1.67 -15.12 -14.90
C GLY A 56 -2.74 -14.26 -14.24
N TYR A 57 -2.58 -13.95 -12.95
CA TYR A 57 -3.51 -13.10 -12.18
C TYR A 57 -3.69 -11.71 -12.80
N GLU A 58 -2.60 -11.04 -13.19
CA GLU A 58 -2.63 -9.69 -13.76
C GLU A 58 -3.28 -9.66 -15.15
N PHE A 59 -3.04 -10.71 -15.94
CA PHE A 59 -3.61 -10.82 -17.28
C PHE A 59 -5.11 -11.13 -17.23
N GLY A 60 -5.52 -12.06 -16.36
CA GLY A 60 -6.94 -12.36 -16.12
C GLY A 60 -7.72 -11.15 -15.59
N ALA A 61 -7.15 -10.44 -14.61
CA ALA A 61 -7.71 -9.19 -14.09
C ALA A 61 -7.90 -8.15 -15.21
N ARG A 62 -6.91 -8.01 -16.09
CA ARG A 62 -6.96 -7.08 -17.22
C ARG A 62 -8.01 -7.44 -18.26
N ILE A 63 -8.15 -8.71 -18.63
CA ILE A 63 -9.19 -9.15 -19.59
C ILE A 63 -10.58 -8.85 -19.03
N LEU A 64 -10.80 -9.15 -17.75
CA LEU A 64 -12.09 -8.93 -17.10
C LEU A 64 -12.34 -7.46 -16.72
N GLY A 65 -11.34 -6.59 -16.87
CA GLY A 65 -11.44 -5.18 -16.46
C GLY A 65 -11.64 -4.99 -14.95
N ILE A 66 -11.29 -5.98 -14.13
CA ILE A 66 -11.45 -5.94 -12.68
C ILE A 66 -10.11 -5.75 -11.97
N SER A 67 -10.13 -5.18 -10.77
CA SER A 67 -8.92 -4.98 -10.00
C SER A 67 -8.21 -6.31 -9.71
N LEU A 68 -6.89 -6.29 -9.58
CA LEU A 68 -6.12 -7.48 -9.21
C LEU A 68 -6.62 -8.11 -7.90
N GLN A 69 -7.04 -7.27 -6.94
CA GLN A 69 -7.64 -7.70 -5.70
C GLN A 69 -9.00 -8.38 -5.93
N GLY A 70 -9.83 -7.83 -6.83
CA GLY A 70 -11.10 -8.43 -7.25
C GLY A 70 -10.90 -9.78 -7.91
N TYR A 71 -9.97 -9.90 -8.86
CA TYR A 71 -9.64 -11.19 -9.49
C TYR A 71 -9.15 -12.23 -8.47
N GLY A 72 -8.25 -11.82 -7.57
CA GLY A 72 -7.80 -12.69 -6.48
C GLY A 72 -8.93 -13.12 -5.53
N ALA A 73 -9.88 -12.24 -5.26
CA ALA A 73 -11.07 -12.56 -4.47
C ALA A 73 -11.97 -13.57 -5.19
N ILE A 74 -12.24 -13.38 -6.48
CA ILE A 74 -13.00 -14.32 -7.32
C ILE A 74 -12.33 -15.69 -7.32
N HIS A 75 -11.03 -15.76 -7.61
CA HIS A 75 -10.27 -17.02 -7.57
C HIS A 75 -10.39 -17.72 -6.21
N CYS A 76 -10.28 -16.96 -5.11
CA CYS A 76 -10.43 -17.52 -3.76
C CYS A 76 -11.86 -18.02 -3.47
N ILE A 77 -12.89 -17.26 -3.82
CA ILE A 77 -14.29 -17.61 -3.58
C ILE A 77 -14.65 -18.88 -4.33
N PHE A 78 -14.35 -18.96 -5.63
CA PHE A 78 -14.62 -20.14 -6.44
C PHE A 78 -13.78 -21.36 -6.00
N GLY A 79 -12.56 -21.16 -5.51
CA GLY A 79 -11.76 -22.24 -4.91
C GLY A 79 -12.37 -22.81 -3.63
N ILE A 80 -12.93 -21.96 -2.76
CA ILE A 80 -13.66 -22.39 -1.56
C ILE A 80 -14.93 -23.14 -1.94
N LEU A 81 -15.72 -22.61 -2.88
CA LEU A 81 -16.95 -23.27 -3.34
C LEU A 81 -16.65 -24.63 -3.98
N ALA A 82 -15.66 -24.72 -4.85
CA ALA A 82 -15.23 -25.99 -5.45
C ALA A 82 -14.77 -27.00 -4.38
N MET A 83 -14.04 -26.55 -3.35
CA MET A 83 -13.63 -27.40 -2.23
C MET A 83 -14.83 -27.95 -1.44
N LEU A 84 -15.80 -27.10 -1.11
CA LEU A 84 -17.00 -27.52 -0.38
C LEU A 84 -17.81 -28.54 -1.18
N GLU A 85 -17.99 -28.32 -2.48
CA GLU A 85 -18.70 -29.24 -3.37
C GLU A 85 -17.96 -30.58 -3.56
N ALA A 86 -16.64 -30.54 -3.72
CA ALA A 86 -15.82 -31.74 -3.77
C ALA A 86 -15.89 -32.54 -2.46
N LEU A 87 -15.88 -31.86 -1.31
CA LEU A 87 -16.02 -32.49 0.00
C LEU A 87 -17.37 -33.19 0.14
N VAL A 88 -18.47 -32.51 -0.23
CA VAL A 88 -19.81 -33.11 -0.21
C VAL A 88 -19.87 -34.34 -1.12
N HIS A 89 -19.32 -34.27 -2.33
CA HIS A 89 -19.26 -35.40 -3.25
C HIS A 89 -18.51 -36.60 -2.65
N VAL A 90 -17.30 -36.38 -2.12
CA VAL A 90 -16.46 -37.43 -1.52
C VAL A 90 -17.13 -38.02 -0.29
N LEU A 91 -17.72 -37.21 0.59
CA LEU A 91 -18.40 -37.68 1.80
C LEU A 91 -19.60 -38.57 1.46
N ILE A 92 -20.43 -38.18 0.49
CA ILE A 92 -21.59 -39.00 0.09
C ILE A 92 -21.12 -40.34 -0.50
N ILE A 93 -20.06 -40.34 -1.32
CA ILE A 93 -19.50 -41.59 -1.87
C ILE A 93 -18.93 -42.46 -0.75
N ALA A 94 -18.19 -41.89 0.21
CA ALA A 94 -17.63 -42.60 1.35
C ALA A 94 -18.72 -43.23 2.26
N CYS A 95 -19.86 -42.56 2.42
CA CYS A 95 -20.99 -43.07 3.21
C CYS A 95 -21.82 -44.13 2.47
N THR A 96 -21.78 -44.15 1.14
CA THR A 96 -22.63 -45.04 0.32
C THR A 96 -21.88 -46.23 -0.26
N ARG A 97 -20.55 -46.16 -0.37
CA ARG A 97 -19.70 -47.18 -1.00
C ARG A 97 -18.36 -47.25 -0.27
N ASN A 98 -17.79 -48.46 -0.21
CA ASN A 98 -16.41 -48.64 0.22
C ASN A 98 -15.46 -48.13 -0.86
N ILE A 99 -14.56 -47.23 -0.48
CA ILE A 99 -13.57 -46.66 -1.39
C ILE A 99 -12.43 -47.66 -1.57
N THR A 100 -12.26 -48.20 -2.78
CA THR A 100 -11.23 -49.17 -3.14
C THR A 100 -10.26 -48.55 -4.14
N MET A 101 -8.96 -48.59 -3.83
CA MET A 101 -7.91 -48.00 -4.69
C MET A 101 -7.62 -48.80 -5.97
N SER A 102 -8.19 -50.00 -6.09
CA SER A 102 -8.08 -50.85 -7.29
C SER A 102 -8.99 -50.41 -8.44
N ASP A 103 -10.00 -49.59 -8.16
CA ASP A 103 -10.88 -49.02 -9.19
C ASP A 103 -10.30 -47.68 -9.68
N ASP A 104 -9.91 -47.62 -10.95
CA ASP A 104 -9.38 -46.43 -11.62
C ASP A 104 -10.25 -45.20 -11.36
N LEU A 105 -11.58 -45.35 -11.40
CA LEU A 105 -12.51 -44.24 -11.20
C LEU A 105 -12.31 -43.61 -9.80
N GLN A 106 -12.21 -44.43 -8.76
CA GLN A 106 -12.09 -43.99 -7.38
C GLN A 106 -10.69 -43.48 -7.07
N LEU A 107 -9.65 -44.11 -7.62
CA LEU A 107 -8.27 -43.67 -7.51
C LEU A 107 -8.08 -42.25 -8.03
N TYR A 108 -8.50 -41.97 -9.28
CA TYR A 108 -8.38 -40.63 -9.85
C TYR A 108 -9.28 -39.60 -9.13
N GLY A 109 -10.43 -40.03 -8.61
CA GLY A 109 -11.31 -39.19 -7.79
C GLY A 109 -10.64 -38.73 -6.50
N VAL A 110 -10.09 -39.66 -5.71
CA VAL A 110 -9.37 -39.35 -4.47
C VAL A 110 -8.11 -38.53 -4.75
N LEU A 111 -7.36 -38.85 -5.81
CA LEU A 111 -6.19 -38.09 -6.20
C LEU A 111 -6.56 -36.64 -6.56
N SER A 112 -7.65 -36.42 -7.30
CA SER A 112 -8.13 -35.07 -7.63
C SER A 112 -8.56 -34.26 -6.39
N ALA A 113 -9.27 -34.89 -5.44
CA ALA A 113 -9.66 -34.27 -4.18
C ALA A 113 -8.43 -33.91 -3.32
N SER A 114 -7.42 -34.78 -3.30
CA SER A 114 -6.16 -34.51 -2.59
C SER A 114 -5.38 -33.34 -3.19
N MET A 115 -5.36 -33.21 -4.52
CA MET A 115 -4.72 -32.07 -5.20
C MET A 115 -5.48 -30.77 -4.93
N LEU A 116 -6.81 -30.78 -4.95
CA LEU A 116 -7.63 -29.62 -4.60
C LEU A 116 -7.37 -29.19 -3.15
N LEU A 117 -7.22 -30.15 -2.23
CA LEU A 117 -6.87 -29.88 -0.83
C LEU A 117 -5.48 -29.28 -0.69
N ALA A 118 -4.50 -29.83 -1.42
CA ALA A 118 -3.15 -29.26 -1.46
C ALA A 118 -3.18 -27.80 -1.98
N LEU A 119 -3.94 -27.51 -3.03
CA LEU A 119 -4.10 -26.15 -3.59
C LEU A 119 -4.69 -25.16 -2.57
N MET A 120 -5.56 -25.61 -1.65
CA MET A 120 -6.10 -24.79 -0.57
C MET A 120 -5.11 -24.55 0.58
N ILE A 121 -4.20 -25.49 0.84
CA ILE A 121 -3.21 -25.41 1.94
C ILE A 121 -1.95 -24.63 1.52
N LEU A 122 -1.49 -24.78 0.28
CA LEU A 122 -0.26 -24.15 -0.24
C LEU A 122 -0.19 -22.61 -0.01
N PRO A 123 -1.27 -21.82 -0.16
CA PRO A 123 -1.23 -20.38 0.11
C PRO A 123 -0.81 -20.00 1.54
N LEU A 124 -0.86 -20.92 2.51
CA LEU A 124 -0.41 -20.69 3.89
C LEU A 124 1.10 -20.48 3.99
N VAL A 125 1.89 -21.07 3.09
CA VAL A 125 3.36 -20.94 3.08
C VAL A 125 3.86 -19.80 2.16
N LYS A 126 2.97 -19.12 1.43
CA LYS A 126 3.32 -18.08 0.45
C LYS A 126 4.19 -16.94 1.01
N LYS A 127 4.02 -16.62 2.30
CA LYS A 127 4.77 -15.56 2.99
C LYS A 127 6.23 -15.93 3.26
N ARG A 128 6.55 -17.23 3.31
CA ARG A 128 7.90 -17.72 3.63
C ARG A 128 8.72 -17.97 2.36
N VAL A 129 8.12 -18.61 1.36
CA VAL A 129 8.80 -19.03 0.13
C VAL A 129 7.89 -18.84 -1.09
N TYR A 130 7.71 -17.59 -1.53
CA TYR A 130 6.77 -17.23 -2.59
C TYR A 130 7.04 -17.94 -3.93
N GLU A 131 8.30 -18.01 -4.36
CA GLU A 131 8.67 -18.63 -5.65
C GLU A 131 8.37 -20.14 -5.68
N VAL A 132 8.71 -20.86 -4.61
CA VAL A 132 8.43 -22.29 -4.47
C VAL A 132 6.91 -22.52 -4.41
N PHE A 133 6.20 -21.73 -3.59
CA PHE A 133 4.75 -21.76 -3.50
C PHE A 133 4.08 -21.64 -4.87
N LEU A 134 4.47 -20.64 -5.68
CA LEU A 134 3.84 -20.38 -6.96
C LEU A 134 4.04 -21.56 -7.93
N ARG A 135 5.26 -22.11 -8.02
CA ARG A 135 5.55 -23.24 -8.92
C ARG A 135 4.86 -24.52 -8.48
N THR A 136 4.85 -24.82 -7.18
CA THR A 136 4.14 -25.99 -6.65
C THR A 136 2.63 -25.86 -6.85
N HIS A 137 2.05 -24.68 -6.64
CA HIS A 137 0.62 -24.45 -6.89
C HIS A 137 0.26 -24.67 -8.36
N GLN A 138 1.06 -24.15 -9.30
CA GLN A 138 0.88 -24.40 -10.74
C GLN A 138 0.97 -25.90 -11.07
N ALA A 139 1.98 -26.60 -10.55
CA ALA A 139 2.16 -28.04 -10.79
C ALA A 139 0.97 -28.87 -10.25
N CYS A 140 0.51 -28.59 -9.03
CA CYS A 140 -0.68 -29.23 -8.46
C CYS A 140 -1.94 -28.97 -9.30
N ALA A 141 -2.11 -27.77 -9.85
CA ALA A 141 -3.24 -27.44 -10.71
C ALA A 141 -3.23 -28.24 -12.03
N PHE A 142 -2.06 -28.44 -12.65
CA PHE A 142 -1.93 -29.29 -13.84
C PHE A 142 -2.24 -30.77 -13.55
N VAL A 143 -1.74 -31.30 -12.43
CA VAL A 143 -2.04 -32.68 -12.01
C VAL A 143 -3.52 -32.84 -11.69
N MET A 144 -4.14 -31.83 -11.05
CA MET A 144 -5.58 -31.81 -10.78
C MET A 144 -6.40 -31.87 -12.07
N ILE A 145 -6.06 -31.07 -13.08
CA ILE A 145 -6.70 -31.12 -14.41
C ILE A 145 -6.65 -32.55 -14.97
N TYR A 146 -5.47 -33.16 -15.00
CA TYR A 146 -5.29 -34.51 -15.55
C TYR A 146 -6.11 -35.56 -14.80
N THR A 147 -6.12 -35.49 -13.47
CA THR A 147 -6.84 -36.46 -12.63
C THR A 147 -8.35 -36.30 -12.72
N ILE A 148 -8.85 -35.06 -12.81
CA ILE A 148 -10.27 -34.76 -13.10
C ILE A 148 -10.67 -35.29 -14.48
N TRP A 149 -9.84 -35.10 -15.50
CA TRP A 149 -10.10 -35.65 -16.83
C TRP A 149 -10.25 -37.18 -16.78
N ARG A 150 -9.29 -37.88 -16.18
CA ARG A 150 -9.33 -39.34 -16.03
C ARG A 150 -10.55 -39.81 -15.24
N HIS A 151 -10.86 -39.15 -14.12
CA HIS A 151 -12.02 -39.47 -13.30
C HIS A 151 -13.35 -39.28 -14.08
N THR A 152 -13.51 -38.16 -14.77
CA THR A 152 -14.76 -37.84 -15.51
C THR A 152 -14.91 -38.65 -16.80
N HIS A 153 -13.82 -39.01 -17.47
CA HIS A 153 -13.84 -39.82 -18.68
C HIS A 153 -14.20 -41.29 -18.38
N SER A 154 -13.66 -41.86 -17.29
CA SER A 154 -13.96 -43.24 -16.89
C SER A 154 -15.43 -43.45 -16.48
N PHE A 155 -16.14 -42.38 -16.11
CA PHE A 155 -17.56 -42.46 -15.71
C PHE A 155 -18.55 -42.47 -16.89
N HIS A 156 -18.08 -42.49 -18.16
CA HIS A 156 -18.89 -42.47 -19.39
C HIS A 156 -20.01 -41.40 -19.46
N ALA A 157 -19.97 -40.40 -18.59
CA ALA A 157 -20.91 -39.27 -18.58
C ALA A 157 -20.35 -38.10 -19.37
N LYS A 158 -21.21 -37.24 -19.93
CA LYS A 158 -20.81 -36.03 -20.66
C LYS A 158 -20.07 -34.97 -19.79
N SER A 159 -19.80 -35.25 -18.52
CA SER A 159 -19.08 -34.36 -17.59
C SER A 159 -17.64 -34.06 -18.01
N TRP A 160 -17.01 -34.90 -18.83
CA TRP A 160 -15.68 -34.61 -19.39
C TRP A 160 -15.68 -33.39 -20.33
N LEU A 161 -16.84 -32.91 -20.80
CA LEU A 161 -16.95 -31.66 -21.57
C LEU A 161 -16.51 -30.44 -20.75
N TYR A 162 -16.77 -30.41 -19.44
CA TYR A 162 -16.25 -29.35 -18.55
C TYR A 162 -14.72 -29.30 -18.58
N THR A 163 -14.09 -30.46 -18.75
CA THR A 163 -12.64 -30.57 -18.90
C THR A 163 -12.13 -29.90 -20.16
N ILE A 164 -12.79 -30.13 -21.29
CA ILE A 164 -12.44 -29.43 -22.52
C ILE A 164 -12.61 -27.92 -22.34
N ILE A 165 -13.68 -27.46 -21.68
CA ILE A 165 -13.96 -26.03 -21.49
C ILE A 165 -12.83 -25.34 -20.73
N TYR A 166 -12.33 -25.90 -19.62
CA TYR A 166 -11.24 -25.25 -18.90
C TYR A 166 -9.91 -25.31 -19.69
N ILE A 167 -9.62 -26.40 -20.41
CA ILE A 167 -8.39 -26.52 -21.22
C ILE A 167 -8.44 -25.53 -22.37
N SER A 168 -9.58 -25.43 -23.07
CA SER A 168 -9.76 -24.52 -24.20
C SER A 168 -9.66 -23.06 -23.73
N THR A 169 -10.29 -22.72 -22.62
CA THR A 169 -10.22 -21.37 -22.03
C THR A 169 -8.78 -21.00 -21.68
N LEU A 170 -8.06 -21.88 -20.97
CA LEU A 170 -6.65 -21.66 -20.60
C LEU A 170 -5.73 -21.54 -21.82
N THR A 171 -5.98 -22.35 -22.85
CA THR A 171 -5.20 -22.35 -24.09
C THR A 171 -5.45 -21.07 -24.88
N VAL A 172 -6.71 -20.68 -25.06
CA VAL A 172 -7.08 -19.44 -25.77
C VAL A 172 -6.50 -18.23 -25.05
N THR A 173 -6.70 -18.09 -23.74
CA THR A 173 -6.14 -16.95 -23.00
C THR A 173 -4.61 -16.96 -22.98
N GLY A 174 -3.99 -18.14 -22.89
CA GLY A 174 -2.54 -18.30 -23.00
C GLY A 174 -1.99 -17.88 -24.37
N ILE A 175 -2.65 -18.27 -25.47
CA ILE A 175 -2.28 -17.87 -26.84
C ILE A 175 -2.42 -16.35 -27.00
N VAL A 176 -3.52 -15.75 -26.52
CA VAL A 176 -3.70 -14.29 -26.59
C VAL A 176 -2.61 -13.57 -25.78
N GLN A 177 -2.26 -14.07 -24.59
CA GLN A 177 -1.17 -13.50 -23.80
C GLN A 177 0.17 -13.60 -24.54
N LEU A 178 0.49 -14.78 -25.08
CA LEU A 178 1.72 -15.00 -25.82
C LEU A 178 1.81 -14.11 -27.07
N ALA A 179 0.74 -14.06 -27.87
CA ALA A 179 0.66 -13.21 -29.05
C ALA A 179 0.86 -11.73 -28.70
N ARG A 180 0.24 -11.25 -27.61
CA ARG A 180 0.44 -9.89 -27.11
C ARG A 180 1.89 -9.63 -26.69
N ILE A 181 2.51 -10.55 -25.95
CA ILE A 181 3.90 -10.41 -25.52
C ILE A 181 4.80 -10.36 -26.75
N LEU A 182 4.65 -11.29 -27.70
CA LEU A 182 5.43 -11.31 -28.94
C LEU A 182 5.26 -10.03 -29.75
N PHE A 183 4.02 -9.59 -29.94
CA PHE A 183 3.71 -8.35 -30.66
C PHE A 183 4.38 -7.13 -30.03
N ARG A 184 4.38 -7.03 -28.69
CA ARG A 184 4.98 -5.89 -27.97
C ARG A 184 6.49 -5.91 -27.94
N ASN A 185 7.10 -7.09 -27.83
CA ASN A 185 8.53 -7.21 -27.64
C ASN A 185 9.33 -7.29 -28.94
N ILE A 186 8.68 -7.64 -30.05
CA ILE A 186 9.32 -7.82 -31.36
C ILE A 186 8.67 -6.89 -32.38
N ALA A 187 9.49 -6.02 -32.96
CA ALA A 187 9.12 -5.21 -34.10
C ALA A 187 10.05 -5.51 -35.28
N LEU A 188 9.46 -5.84 -36.43
CA LEU A 188 10.18 -5.93 -37.70
C LEU A 188 10.86 -4.58 -37.96
N GLY A 189 12.19 -4.59 -38.16
CA GLY A 189 12.99 -3.40 -38.46
C GLY A 189 13.50 -2.59 -37.25
N LYS A 190 12.83 -2.60 -36.08
CA LYS A 190 13.21 -1.81 -34.89
C LYS A 190 13.88 -2.62 -33.77
N GLY A 191 14.02 -3.94 -33.93
CA GLY A 191 14.67 -4.82 -32.97
C GLY A 191 13.78 -5.23 -31.79
N SER A 192 14.42 -5.73 -30.72
CA SER A 192 13.77 -6.19 -29.48
C SER A 192 13.91 -5.18 -28.35
N VAL A 193 13.12 -5.31 -27.27
CA VAL A 193 13.26 -4.48 -26.06
C VAL A 193 14.70 -4.50 -25.53
N GLN A 194 15.26 -3.30 -25.39
CA GLN A 194 16.60 -3.09 -24.83
C GLN A 194 16.49 -2.54 -23.41
N LEU A 195 17.33 -3.06 -22.53
CA LEU A 195 17.44 -2.66 -21.13
C LEU A 195 18.81 -2.05 -20.89
N THR A 196 18.84 -0.90 -20.22
CA THR A 196 20.07 -0.21 -19.77
C THR A 196 20.00 0.06 -18.28
N LEU A 197 21.14 -0.04 -17.59
CA LEU A 197 21.25 0.19 -16.15
C LEU A 197 22.05 1.46 -15.87
N LYS A 198 21.48 2.36 -15.06
CA LYS A 198 22.17 3.46 -14.40
C LYS A 198 22.15 3.26 -12.88
N ARG A 199 23.28 3.51 -12.21
CA ARG A 199 23.41 3.39 -10.75
C ARG A 199 23.48 4.76 -10.10
N HIS A 200 22.69 4.93 -9.04
CA HIS A 200 22.57 6.14 -8.23
C HIS A 200 22.81 5.76 -6.76
N GLY A 201 24.08 5.57 -6.39
CA GLY A 201 24.47 5.05 -5.07
C GLY A 201 23.87 3.67 -4.80
N ASP A 202 23.02 3.60 -3.76
CA ASP A 202 22.29 2.39 -3.33
C ASP A 202 21.05 2.08 -4.18
N ALA A 203 20.62 2.99 -5.04
CA ALA A 203 19.48 2.84 -5.94
C ALA A 203 19.95 2.59 -7.38
N ALA A 204 19.10 1.94 -8.17
CA ALA A 204 19.35 1.66 -9.57
C ALA A 204 18.14 2.04 -10.43
N GLN A 205 18.42 2.72 -11.53
CA GLN A 205 17.45 3.06 -12.56
C GLN A 205 17.66 2.12 -13.75
N LEU A 206 16.59 1.39 -14.09
CA LEU A 206 16.54 0.57 -15.30
C LEU A 206 15.74 1.32 -16.35
N THR A 207 16.33 1.57 -17.52
CA THR A 207 15.63 2.19 -18.64
C THR A 207 15.41 1.18 -19.75
N LEU A 208 14.13 0.97 -20.09
CA LEU A 208 13.64 0.07 -21.12
C LEU A 208 13.30 0.88 -22.37
N GLU A 209 13.91 0.52 -23.49
CA GLU A 209 13.57 1.05 -24.81
C GLU A 209 12.58 0.09 -25.48
N LEU A 210 11.33 0.53 -25.60
CA LEU A 210 10.25 -0.29 -26.12
C LEU A 210 10.05 0.00 -27.62
N PRO A 211 10.12 -1.03 -28.48
CA PRO A 211 10.06 -0.84 -29.94
C PRO A 211 8.65 -0.47 -30.43
N ARG A 212 7.62 -0.71 -29.61
CA ARG A 212 6.25 -0.29 -29.85
C ARG A 212 5.75 0.51 -28.65
N ALA A 213 5.50 1.79 -28.86
CA ALA A 213 4.91 2.64 -27.85
C ALA A 213 3.48 2.18 -27.49
N TRP A 214 3.14 2.37 -26.22
CA TRP A 214 1.76 2.37 -25.76
C TRP A 214 1.56 3.57 -24.84
N LYS A 215 0.31 4.01 -24.70
CA LYS A 215 -0.02 5.06 -23.76
C LYS A 215 0.12 4.54 -22.34
N VAL A 216 1.18 4.96 -21.65
CA VAL A 216 1.44 4.64 -20.24
C VAL A 216 0.50 5.48 -19.36
N ARG A 217 -0.06 4.86 -18.31
CA ARG A 217 -0.84 5.54 -17.26
C ARG A 217 -0.12 5.47 -15.92
N ALA A 218 -0.37 6.45 -15.06
CA ALA A 218 0.13 6.46 -13.70
C ALA A 218 -0.34 5.23 -12.91
N GLY A 219 0.57 4.68 -12.10
CA GLY A 219 0.32 3.46 -11.33
C GLY A 219 0.42 2.16 -12.14
N GLU A 220 0.67 2.21 -13.45
CA GLU A 220 0.96 1.01 -14.23
C GLU A 220 2.27 0.35 -13.83
N ARG A 221 2.23 -0.97 -13.85
CA ARG A 221 3.33 -1.89 -13.59
C ARG A 221 3.58 -2.73 -14.84
N LEU A 222 4.76 -3.28 -14.95
CA LEU A 222 5.11 -4.24 -15.97
C LEU A 222 5.86 -5.41 -15.35
N MET A 223 5.76 -6.57 -16.00
CA MET A 223 6.50 -7.77 -15.65
C MET A 223 7.76 -7.81 -16.51
N LEU A 224 8.91 -7.75 -15.85
CA LEU A 224 10.21 -7.74 -16.51
C LEU A 224 10.89 -9.10 -16.40
N GLY A 225 11.28 -9.67 -17.55
CA GLY A 225 12.21 -10.78 -17.67
C GLY A 225 13.50 -10.31 -18.36
N VAL A 226 14.66 -10.76 -17.90
CA VAL A 226 15.95 -10.29 -18.42
C VAL A 226 16.78 -11.47 -18.90
N LEU A 227 17.17 -11.47 -20.18
CA LEU A 227 17.90 -12.61 -20.78
C LEU A 227 19.29 -12.77 -20.21
N CYS A 228 19.98 -11.67 -19.91
CA CYS A 228 21.40 -11.71 -19.52
C CYS A 228 21.64 -12.34 -18.14
N VAL A 229 20.61 -12.47 -17.30
CA VAL A 229 20.72 -13.14 -15.99
C VAL A 229 20.67 -14.67 -16.14
N GLY A 230 20.04 -15.17 -17.20
CA GLY A 230 20.01 -16.59 -17.58
C GLY A 230 18.66 -17.03 -18.16
N LEU A 231 18.67 -18.09 -18.98
CA LEU A 231 17.48 -18.60 -19.69
C LEU A 231 16.32 -18.96 -18.74
N MET A 232 16.63 -19.47 -17.55
CA MET A 232 15.60 -19.82 -16.55
C MET A 232 14.90 -18.59 -15.94
N TYR A 233 15.57 -17.42 -15.94
CA TYR A 233 14.98 -16.17 -15.45
C TYR A 233 14.04 -15.53 -16.48
N LEU A 234 14.01 -16.01 -17.73
CA LEU A 234 13.00 -15.61 -18.71
C LEU A 234 11.60 -16.03 -18.27
N PHE A 235 11.51 -17.19 -17.63
CA PHE A 235 10.25 -17.72 -17.10
C PHE A 235 9.92 -17.16 -15.71
N GLN A 236 10.79 -16.31 -15.15
CA GLN A 236 10.60 -15.62 -13.87
C GLN A 236 10.46 -14.11 -14.13
N ALA A 237 9.31 -13.71 -14.66
CA ALA A 237 9.01 -12.30 -14.84
C ALA A 237 8.62 -11.67 -13.49
N HIS A 238 9.22 -10.53 -13.16
CA HIS A 238 9.01 -9.84 -11.89
C HIS A 238 8.27 -8.51 -12.09
N PRO A 239 7.29 -8.17 -11.23
CA PRO A 239 6.54 -6.92 -11.34
C PRO A 239 7.38 -5.73 -10.90
N PHE A 240 7.37 -4.67 -11.71
CA PHE A 240 7.96 -3.37 -11.41
C PHE A 240 6.98 -2.26 -11.75
N THR A 241 6.85 -1.28 -10.87
CA THR A 241 6.08 -0.05 -11.15
C THR A 241 6.86 0.83 -12.11
N ILE A 242 6.15 1.37 -13.10
CA ILE A 242 6.71 2.34 -14.02
C ILE A 242 6.95 3.64 -13.24
N ALA A 243 8.21 4.08 -13.18
CA ALA A 243 8.60 5.27 -12.42
C ALA A 243 8.53 6.54 -13.28
N TRP A 244 8.88 6.41 -14.56
CA TRP A 244 8.90 7.51 -15.52
C TRP A 244 8.75 6.97 -16.94
N TRP A 245 8.26 7.81 -17.86
CA TRP A 245 8.25 7.51 -19.29
C TRP A 245 8.59 8.73 -20.11
N GLU A 246 9.22 8.54 -21.26
CA GLU A 246 9.48 9.58 -22.25
C GLU A 246 9.13 9.05 -23.64
N GLU A 247 8.39 9.84 -24.41
CA GLU A 247 8.02 9.50 -25.77
C GLU A 247 9.01 10.15 -26.73
N ASN A 248 9.69 9.32 -27.52
CA ASN A 248 10.57 9.81 -28.57
C ASN A 248 9.74 10.04 -29.84
N GLN A 249 9.54 11.31 -30.19
CA GLN A 249 8.74 11.71 -31.36
C GLN A 249 9.34 11.25 -32.69
N ILE A 250 10.66 11.01 -32.74
CA ILE A 250 11.38 10.66 -33.97
C ILE A 250 11.14 9.19 -34.34
N ASP A 251 11.35 8.28 -33.39
CA ASP A 251 11.30 6.83 -33.64
C ASP A 251 9.99 6.18 -33.20
N GLN A 252 9.06 6.94 -32.62
CA GLN A 252 7.85 6.43 -31.94
C GLN A 252 8.18 5.35 -30.89
N THR A 253 9.38 5.41 -30.32
CA THR A 253 9.82 4.55 -29.22
C THR A 253 9.49 5.24 -27.90
N ILE A 254 9.15 4.44 -26.90
CA ILE A 254 8.90 4.94 -25.55
C ILE A 254 10.00 4.40 -24.62
N LEU A 255 10.64 5.32 -23.91
CA LEU A 255 11.61 5.02 -22.87
C LEU A 255 10.86 4.90 -21.56
N VAL A 256 10.83 3.71 -20.98
CA VAL A 256 10.20 3.46 -19.68
C VAL A 256 11.30 3.24 -18.65
N SER A 257 11.35 4.11 -17.63
CA SER A 257 12.28 3.95 -16.52
C SER A 257 11.60 3.30 -15.32
N LEU A 258 12.30 2.34 -14.72
CA LEU A 258 11.94 1.66 -13.49
C LEU A 258 12.98 2.03 -12.43
N LEU A 259 12.53 2.29 -11.22
CA LEU A 259 13.41 2.51 -10.09
C LEU A 259 13.39 1.30 -9.17
N LEU A 260 14.56 0.76 -8.86
CA LEU A 260 14.69 -0.39 -7.97
C LEU A 260 15.87 -0.25 -7.02
N ARG A 261 15.79 -1.00 -5.92
CA ARG A 261 16.87 -1.17 -4.96
C ARG A 261 17.21 -2.66 -4.86
N PRO A 262 18.50 -3.05 -4.85
CA PRO A 262 18.88 -4.45 -4.70
C PRO A 262 18.29 -5.05 -3.43
N ARG A 263 17.47 -6.09 -3.61
CA ARG A 263 17.04 -7.03 -2.57
C ARG A 263 17.55 -8.42 -2.89
N SER A 264 17.42 -9.36 -1.94
CA SER A 264 17.76 -10.78 -2.17
C SER A 264 17.02 -11.37 -3.38
N GLY A 265 17.64 -12.33 -4.06
CA GLY A 265 17.03 -13.01 -5.21
C GLY A 265 17.28 -12.28 -6.53
N PHE A 266 16.24 -12.14 -7.35
CA PHE A 266 16.33 -11.62 -8.73
C PHE A 266 16.98 -10.24 -8.83
N THR A 267 16.54 -9.25 -8.05
CA THR A 267 17.03 -7.86 -8.15
C THR A 267 18.52 -7.71 -7.85
N ARG A 268 19.06 -8.51 -6.92
CA ARG A 268 20.50 -8.51 -6.62
C ARG A 268 21.30 -9.16 -7.74
N LYS A 269 20.86 -10.32 -8.23
CA LYS A 269 21.50 -11.01 -9.38
C LYS A 269 21.47 -10.16 -10.64
N LEU A 270 20.38 -9.43 -10.85
CA LEU A 270 20.23 -8.49 -11.96
C LEU A 270 21.30 -7.40 -11.87
N LEU A 271 21.42 -6.74 -10.72
CA LEU A 271 22.40 -5.65 -10.56
C LEU A 271 23.85 -6.12 -10.50
N GLU A 272 24.13 -7.34 -10.05
CA GLU A 272 25.47 -7.93 -10.06
C GLU A 272 25.94 -8.29 -11.49
N ARG A 273 25.02 -8.65 -12.39
CA ARG A 273 25.35 -9.11 -13.75
C ARG A 273 25.24 -8.03 -14.83
N LEU A 274 24.44 -7.00 -14.61
CA LEU A 274 24.36 -5.88 -15.56
C LEU A 274 25.46 -4.88 -15.27
N GLU A 275 26.27 -4.58 -16.28
CA GLU A 275 27.20 -3.46 -16.24
C GLU A 275 26.48 -2.13 -16.49
N VAL A 276 27.06 -1.04 -15.98
CA VAL A 276 26.48 0.30 -16.14
C VAL A 276 26.53 0.70 -17.61
N ASN A 277 25.42 1.21 -18.13
CA ASN A 277 25.22 1.61 -19.53
C ASN A 277 25.36 0.47 -20.57
N GLN A 278 25.46 -0.79 -20.14
CA GLN A 278 25.44 -1.92 -21.06
C GLN A 278 24.00 -2.20 -21.52
N LYS A 279 23.83 -2.39 -22.84
CA LYS A 279 22.55 -2.79 -23.43
C LYS A 279 22.37 -4.30 -23.29
N CYS A 280 21.27 -4.70 -22.65
CA CYS A 280 20.86 -6.10 -22.51
C CYS A 280 19.47 -6.31 -23.15
N ARG A 281 19.23 -7.50 -23.72
CA ARG A 281 17.90 -7.86 -24.21
C ARG A 281 16.97 -8.20 -23.03
N ALA A 282 15.79 -7.60 -23.03
CA ALA A 282 14.77 -7.86 -22.03
C ALA A 282 13.44 -8.28 -22.67
N TRP A 283 12.55 -8.82 -21.85
CA TRP A 283 11.17 -9.16 -22.19
C TRP A 283 10.25 -8.47 -21.21
N VAL A 284 9.21 -7.85 -21.73
CA VAL A 284 8.24 -7.08 -20.96
C VAL A 284 6.84 -7.61 -21.24
N ASP A 285 6.13 -7.98 -20.19
CA ASP A 285 4.68 -8.20 -20.23
C ASP A 285 3.97 -7.07 -19.47
N GLY A 286 2.95 -6.47 -20.06
CA GLY A 286 2.32 -5.28 -19.51
C GLY A 286 1.75 -4.36 -20.58
N PRO A 287 1.25 -3.17 -20.19
CA PRO A 287 1.17 -2.71 -18.82
C PRO A 287 0.06 -3.42 -18.02
N PHE A 288 0.20 -3.39 -16.70
CA PHE A 288 -0.73 -3.89 -15.70
C PHE A 288 -0.85 -2.83 -14.60
N GLY A 289 -1.97 -2.13 -14.49
CA GLY A 289 -2.10 -0.99 -13.57
C GLY A 289 -3.53 -0.73 -13.22
N PRO A 290 -3.79 0.20 -12.28
CA PRO A 290 -5.07 0.27 -11.60
C PRO A 290 -6.19 0.39 -12.63
N CYS A 291 -7.20 -0.47 -12.47
CA CYS A 291 -8.34 -0.52 -13.38
C CYS A 291 -8.84 0.88 -13.64
N SER A 292 -8.82 1.29 -14.90
CA SER A 292 -9.30 2.62 -15.29
C SER A 292 -10.81 2.77 -15.08
N VAL A 293 -11.54 1.71 -14.79
CA VAL A 293 -13.00 1.71 -14.69
C VAL A 293 -13.42 0.55 -13.78
N HIS A 294 -14.09 0.81 -12.65
CA HIS A 294 -14.99 -0.22 -12.10
C HIS A 294 -16.07 -0.45 -13.17
N PRO A 295 -16.53 -1.67 -13.49
CA PRO A 295 -17.56 -1.92 -14.51
C PRO A 295 -18.88 -1.12 -14.36
N LEU A 296 -19.04 -0.43 -13.22
CA LEU A 296 -20.20 0.39 -12.84
C LEU A 296 -19.87 1.91 -12.79
N GLY A 297 -18.68 2.35 -13.22
CA GLY A 297 -18.33 3.78 -13.31
C GLY A 297 -18.09 4.52 -11.98
N ILE A 298 -17.98 3.83 -10.84
CA ILE A 298 -17.96 4.44 -9.48
C ILE A 298 -16.54 4.58 -8.91
N SER A 299 -15.55 4.94 -9.71
CA SER A 299 -14.18 5.15 -9.22
C SER A 299 -13.72 6.54 -9.59
N SER A 300 -13.57 7.41 -8.58
CA SER A 300 -12.92 8.72 -8.75
C SER A 300 -11.49 8.51 -9.24
N ASP A 301 -11.12 9.10 -10.37
CA ASP A 301 -9.72 9.16 -10.79
C ASP A 301 -8.96 10.04 -9.77
N VAL A 302 -7.64 9.86 -9.66
CA VAL A 302 -6.81 10.68 -8.76
C VAL A 302 -6.96 12.17 -9.11
N GLY A 303 -7.17 12.49 -10.39
CA GLY A 303 -7.43 13.84 -10.87
C GLY A 303 -8.77 14.45 -10.46
N ASP A 304 -9.70 13.69 -9.88
CA ASP A 304 -11.00 14.22 -9.40
C ASP A 304 -10.92 14.90 -8.02
N TYR A 305 -9.83 14.69 -7.30
CA TYR A 305 -9.57 15.29 -5.99
C TYR A 305 -8.98 16.68 -6.15
N GLY A 306 -9.45 17.62 -5.33
CA GLY A 306 -9.01 19.02 -5.39
C GLY A 306 -7.61 19.22 -4.81
N HIS A 307 -7.25 18.45 -3.78
CA HIS A 307 -5.95 18.49 -3.14
C HIS A 307 -5.38 17.08 -3.02
N LEU A 308 -4.13 16.90 -3.48
CA LEU A 308 -3.38 15.65 -3.36
C LEU A 308 -2.19 15.83 -2.43
N LEU A 309 -2.13 15.03 -1.37
CA LEU A 309 -0.96 14.90 -0.51
C LEU A 309 -0.28 13.57 -0.80
N LEU A 310 0.86 13.64 -1.48
CA LEU A 310 1.66 12.49 -1.89
C LEU A 310 2.84 12.36 -0.93
N ILE A 311 2.89 11.26 -0.20
CA ILE A 311 3.94 10.97 0.78
C ILE A 311 4.81 9.85 0.22
N ALA A 312 6.12 10.06 0.24
CA ALA A 312 7.11 9.09 -0.22
C ALA A 312 8.30 8.99 0.73
N THR A 313 8.84 7.77 0.88
CA THR A 313 10.15 7.56 1.53
C THR A 313 11.12 6.81 0.63
N GLY A 314 12.37 7.25 0.55
CA GLY A 314 13.41 6.70 -0.33
C GLY A 314 12.93 6.51 -1.77
N ILE A 315 13.19 5.33 -2.36
CA ILE A 315 12.73 4.98 -3.73
C ILE A 315 11.19 4.89 -3.89
N GLY A 316 10.40 5.03 -2.82
CA GLY A 316 8.94 5.07 -2.88
C GLY A 316 8.40 6.21 -3.74
N ILE A 317 9.20 7.28 -3.95
CA ILE A 317 8.88 8.40 -4.83
C ILE A 317 8.56 7.96 -6.27
N ALA A 318 9.15 6.85 -6.73
CA ALA A 318 8.90 6.28 -8.06
C ALA A 318 7.43 5.98 -8.33
N THR A 319 6.64 5.73 -7.29
CA THR A 319 5.20 5.48 -7.45
C THR A 319 4.38 6.76 -7.55
N GLN A 320 4.88 7.87 -7.00
CA GLN A 320 4.17 9.15 -6.91
C GLN A 320 4.41 10.01 -8.15
N LEU A 321 5.63 10.02 -8.70
CA LEU A 321 5.99 10.84 -9.87
C LEU A 321 5.08 10.60 -11.10
N PRO A 322 4.70 9.36 -11.46
CA PRO A 322 3.75 9.11 -12.54
C PRO A 322 2.43 9.86 -12.38
N TYR A 323 1.88 9.90 -11.16
CA TYR A 323 0.62 10.58 -10.89
C TYR A 323 0.76 12.09 -11.08
N ILE A 324 1.82 12.69 -10.52
CA ILE A 324 2.10 14.12 -10.68
C ILE A 324 2.21 14.46 -12.18
N LYS A 325 2.99 13.68 -12.93
CA LYS A 325 3.17 13.87 -14.38
C LYS A 325 1.83 13.85 -15.12
N GLU A 326 1.01 12.82 -14.90
CA GLU A 326 -0.29 12.68 -15.57
C GLU A 326 -1.27 13.81 -15.20
N ILE A 327 -1.25 14.26 -13.93
CA ILE A 327 -2.13 15.35 -13.48
C ILE A 327 -1.69 16.69 -14.07
N LEU A 328 -0.39 16.98 -14.14
CA LEU A 328 0.10 18.21 -14.77
C LEU A 328 -0.23 18.23 -16.27
N GLU A 329 -0.09 17.10 -16.97
CA GLU A 329 -0.53 16.95 -18.36
C GLU A 329 -2.05 17.14 -18.50
N GLY A 330 -2.83 16.54 -17.60
CA GLY A 330 -4.29 16.66 -17.54
C GLY A 330 -4.77 18.08 -17.23
N HIS A 331 -4.05 18.81 -16.38
CA HIS A 331 -4.35 20.19 -16.02
C HIS A 331 -4.18 21.14 -17.22
N ARG A 332 -3.10 20.98 -17.98
CA ARG A 332 -2.89 21.71 -19.25
C ARG A 332 -4.00 21.48 -20.27
N LEU A 333 -4.65 20.32 -20.22
CA LEU A 333 -5.77 19.95 -21.09
C LEU A 333 -7.15 20.22 -20.46
N ALA A 334 -7.21 20.86 -19.29
CA ALA A 334 -8.44 21.11 -18.52
C ALA A 334 -9.28 19.84 -18.23
N ARG A 335 -8.61 18.69 -17.98
CA ARG A 335 -9.24 17.38 -17.74
C ARG A 335 -9.29 16.97 -16.27
N VAL A 336 -8.58 17.66 -15.39
CA VAL A 336 -8.48 17.34 -13.96
C VAL A 336 -9.07 18.46 -13.12
N ARG A 337 -9.57 18.10 -11.92
CA ARG A 337 -10.12 19.05 -10.93
C ARG A 337 -9.11 19.43 -9.86
N THR A 338 -7.95 18.79 -9.86
CA THR A 338 -6.87 19.04 -8.90
C THR A 338 -6.37 20.48 -9.01
N ARG A 339 -6.33 21.15 -7.85
CA ARG A 339 -5.89 22.54 -7.66
C ARG A 339 -4.66 22.67 -6.78
N ARG A 340 -4.23 21.60 -6.11
CA ARG A 340 -3.01 21.57 -5.32
C ARG A 340 -2.43 20.16 -5.25
N ILE A 341 -1.12 20.03 -5.42
CA ILE A 341 -0.36 18.81 -5.22
C ILE A 341 0.77 19.13 -4.23
N ALA A 342 0.74 18.51 -3.06
CA ALA A 342 1.81 18.55 -2.08
C ALA A 342 2.57 17.23 -2.09
N LEU A 343 3.82 17.23 -2.54
CA LEU A 343 4.72 16.07 -2.48
C LEU A 343 5.66 16.23 -1.28
N VAL A 344 5.54 15.33 -0.30
CA VAL A 344 6.44 15.23 0.84
C VAL A 344 7.32 14.01 0.68
N TRP A 345 8.63 14.22 0.47
CA TRP A 345 9.59 13.15 0.23
C TRP A 345 10.67 13.09 1.30
N GLN A 346 10.73 11.98 2.02
CA GLN A 346 11.77 11.74 3.01
C GLN A 346 12.90 10.88 2.42
N LEU A 347 14.11 11.41 2.39
CA LEU A 347 15.33 10.70 2.01
C LEU A 347 15.81 9.87 3.20
N ASP A 348 16.00 8.58 2.99
CA ASP A 348 16.45 7.65 4.03
C ASP A 348 17.94 7.28 3.86
N ARG A 349 18.48 7.39 2.64
CA ARG A 349 19.84 6.96 2.28
C ARG A 349 20.53 7.91 1.31
N PRO A 350 21.88 7.92 1.29
CA PRO A 350 22.63 8.57 0.21
C PRO A 350 22.29 7.90 -1.13
N GLY A 351 22.06 8.70 -2.18
CA GLY A 351 21.62 8.22 -3.50
C GLY A 351 20.12 8.29 -3.74
N ASP A 352 19.29 8.49 -2.70
CA ASP A 352 17.84 8.66 -2.88
C ASP A 352 17.55 9.91 -3.73
N TRP A 353 18.21 11.03 -3.44
CA TRP A 353 18.09 12.28 -4.19
C TRP A 353 18.48 12.11 -5.66
N GLU A 354 19.67 11.57 -5.92
CA GLU A 354 20.23 11.28 -7.26
C GLU A 354 19.31 10.43 -8.12
N SER A 355 18.52 9.55 -7.49
CA SER A 355 17.66 8.62 -8.21
C SER A 355 16.44 9.24 -8.89
N ALA A 356 15.99 10.43 -8.45
CA ALA A 356 14.73 11.02 -8.90
C ALA A 356 14.76 12.55 -9.10
N HIS A 357 15.84 13.25 -8.69
CA HIS A 357 15.86 14.72 -8.77
C HIS A 357 15.68 15.26 -10.19
N GLU A 358 16.19 14.57 -11.22
CA GLU A 358 16.06 15.03 -12.61
C GLU A 358 14.59 15.05 -13.05
N TRP A 359 13.84 14.00 -12.72
CA TRP A 359 12.42 13.92 -13.01
C TRP A 359 11.62 14.95 -12.21
N LEU A 360 11.97 15.12 -10.94
CA LEU A 360 11.33 16.11 -10.07
C LEU A 360 11.55 17.53 -10.58
N GLN A 361 12.76 17.87 -11.02
CA GLN A 361 13.07 19.16 -11.63
C GLN A 361 12.28 19.39 -12.92
N LYS A 362 12.11 18.36 -13.77
CA LYS A 362 11.27 18.45 -14.97
C LYS A 362 9.81 18.77 -14.62
N LEU A 363 9.25 18.12 -13.59
CA LEU A 363 7.86 18.34 -13.16
C LEU A 363 7.66 19.75 -12.58
N VAL A 364 8.59 20.20 -11.74
CA VAL A 364 8.57 21.54 -11.16
C VAL A 364 8.72 22.62 -12.24
N ALA A 365 9.61 22.42 -13.22
CA ALA A 365 9.76 23.34 -14.34
C ALA A 365 8.55 23.34 -15.29
N GLN A 366 7.86 22.21 -15.43
CA GLN A 366 6.62 22.12 -16.22
C GLN A 366 5.46 22.88 -15.56
N ASP A 367 5.42 22.90 -14.23
CA ASP A 367 4.37 23.52 -13.44
C ASP A 367 4.63 24.99 -13.10
N ASP A 368 5.89 25.43 -13.04
CA ASP A 368 6.28 26.81 -12.68
C ASP A 368 5.70 27.32 -11.34
N GLY A 369 5.40 26.39 -10.42
CA GLY A 369 4.95 26.69 -9.06
C GLY A 369 3.46 26.98 -8.89
N TYR A 370 2.63 26.70 -9.90
CA TYR A 370 1.18 26.93 -9.82
C TYR A 370 0.43 25.84 -9.04
N LEU A 371 0.76 24.57 -9.23
CA LEU A 371 0.03 23.41 -8.68
C LEU A 371 0.87 22.57 -7.73
N LEU A 372 2.16 22.40 -8.03
CA LEU A 372 3.06 21.43 -7.40
C LEU A 372 3.95 22.10 -6.35
N HIS A 373 3.77 21.68 -5.10
CA HIS A 373 4.64 22.02 -3.98
C HIS A 373 5.45 20.79 -3.57
N VAL A 374 6.76 20.98 -3.44
CA VAL A 374 7.69 19.88 -3.16
C VAL A 374 8.50 20.18 -1.91
N THR A 375 8.33 19.31 -0.92
CA THR A 375 9.05 19.37 0.36
C THR A 375 9.86 18.10 0.53
N VAL A 376 11.17 18.24 0.69
CA VAL A 376 12.12 17.13 0.83
C VAL A 376 12.78 17.18 2.20
N TYR A 377 12.81 16.06 2.89
CA TYR A 377 13.45 15.93 4.20
C TYR A 377 14.63 14.97 4.11
N ASP A 378 15.83 15.46 4.41
CA ASP A 378 17.06 14.68 4.38
C ASP A 378 17.50 14.27 5.78
N LYS A 379 17.20 13.02 6.16
CA LYS A 379 17.61 12.45 7.45
C LYS A 379 19.13 12.40 7.66
N THR A 380 19.91 12.42 6.58
CA THR A 380 21.38 12.32 6.67
C THR A 380 22.02 13.65 7.09
N LYS A 381 21.28 14.76 6.97
CA LYS A 381 21.72 16.09 7.37
C LYS A 381 21.15 16.47 8.73
N SER A 382 21.92 17.26 9.48
CA SER A 382 21.46 17.84 10.74
C SER A 382 20.23 18.73 10.49
N PRO A 383 19.23 18.72 11.40
CA PRO A 383 18.09 19.61 11.29
C PRO A 383 18.57 21.05 11.36
N HIS A 384 18.45 21.77 10.24
CA HIS A 384 18.59 23.22 10.23
C HIS A 384 17.25 23.80 10.68
N ILE A 385 17.29 24.54 11.79
CA ILE A 385 16.08 24.84 12.57
C ILE A 385 15.16 25.86 11.87
N ASN A 386 15.60 26.68 10.91
CA ASN A 386 14.75 27.79 10.41
C ASN A 386 14.90 28.21 8.93
N ASP A 387 15.69 27.52 8.09
CA ASP A 387 15.76 27.89 6.66
C ASP A 387 15.92 26.67 5.75
N PRO A 388 14.92 26.34 4.90
CA PRO A 388 15.05 25.27 3.92
C PRO A 388 16.03 25.65 2.82
N LYS A 389 16.88 24.71 2.43
CA LYS A 389 17.68 24.87 1.22
C LYS A 389 16.75 24.79 0.00
N ARG A 390 16.54 25.90 -0.68
CA ARG A 390 15.76 25.95 -1.94
C ARG A 390 16.60 25.44 -3.10
N LEU A 391 16.10 24.43 -3.80
CA LEU A 391 16.72 23.79 -4.96
C LEU A 391 15.76 23.80 -6.16
N GLY A 392 16.31 23.56 -7.36
CA GLY A 392 15.52 23.41 -8.58
C GLY A 392 15.14 24.74 -9.26
N HIS A 393 14.26 24.66 -10.25
CA HIS A 393 13.77 25.81 -11.00
C HIS A 393 13.05 26.78 -10.06
N HIS A 394 13.45 28.06 -10.07
CA HIS A 394 12.95 29.12 -9.17
C HIS A 394 12.99 28.82 -7.66
N GLY A 395 13.76 27.81 -7.21
CA GLY A 395 13.84 27.44 -5.79
C GLY A 395 12.55 26.82 -5.23
N LEU A 396 11.74 26.20 -6.10
CA LEU A 396 10.44 25.60 -5.76
C LEU A 396 10.53 24.25 -5.02
N ILE A 397 11.74 23.69 -4.85
CA ILE A 397 11.96 22.49 -4.05
C ILE A 397 12.58 22.91 -2.72
N GLU A 398 11.83 22.75 -1.64
CA GLU A 398 12.30 23.05 -0.29
C GLU A 398 12.95 21.82 0.33
N VAL A 399 14.21 21.91 0.74
CA VAL A 399 14.95 20.81 1.37
C VAL A 399 15.27 21.13 2.83
N TYR A 400 14.69 20.36 3.73
CA TYR A 400 14.90 20.41 5.18
C TYR A 400 15.85 19.31 5.62
N GLY A 401 16.65 19.57 6.66
CA GLY A 401 17.47 18.54 7.32
C GLY A 401 16.67 17.83 8.41
N GLY A 402 16.94 16.55 8.64
CA GLY A 402 16.30 15.74 9.68
C GLY A 402 15.11 14.91 9.20
N SER A 403 14.31 14.42 10.15
CA SER A 403 13.11 13.62 9.87
C SER A 403 11.85 14.48 9.81
N VAL A 404 10.88 14.06 9.00
CA VAL A 404 9.56 14.69 8.92
C VAL A 404 8.82 14.52 10.25
N ASP A 405 8.26 15.61 10.78
CA ASP A 405 7.15 15.53 11.73
C ASP A 405 5.85 15.39 10.94
N TRP A 406 5.30 14.18 10.91
CA TRP A 406 4.13 13.88 10.10
C TRP A 406 2.85 14.53 10.64
N ASP A 407 2.75 14.72 11.95
CA ASP A 407 1.58 15.31 12.57
C ASP A 407 1.53 16.81 12.27
N GLU A 408 2.67 17.49 12.38
CA GLU A 408 2.80 18.90 12.01
C GLU A 408 2.58 19.09 10.49
N GLN A 409 3.25 18.29 9.66
CA GLN A 409 3.13 18.39 8.20
C GLN A 409 1.70 18.15 7.72
N LEU A 410 1.02 17.12 8.25
CA LEU A 410 -0.36 16.83 7.89
C LEU A 410 -1.30 17.94 8.37
N SER A 411 -1.10 18.44 9.60
CA SER A 411 -1.90 19.54 10.14
C SER A 411 -1.73 20.83 9.35
N SER A 412 -0.53 21.09 8.85
CA SER A 412 -0.23 22.21 7.96
C SER A 412 -0.95 22.06 6.60
N GLU A 413 -0.87 20.89 5.97
CA GLU A 413 -1.48 20.68 4.64
C GLU A 413 -3.01 20.65 4.68
N VAL A 414 -3.60 20.17 5.78
CA VAL A 414 -5.06 20.21 5.98
C VAL A 414 -5.57 21.65 6.06
N LYS A 415 -4.80 22.59 6.64
CA LYS A 415 -5.17 24.02 6.65
C LYS A 415 -5.21 24.63 5.25
N HIS A 416 -4.36 24.14 4.34
CA HIS A 416 -4.27 24.60 2.95
C HIS A 416 -5.15 23.78 1.99
N GLN A 417 -6.11 23.02 2.51
CA GLN A 417 -6.94 22.11 1.73
C GLN A 417 -7.81 22.83 0.69
N SER A 418 -7.66 22.42 -0.58
CA SER A 418 -8.54 22.82 -1.67
C SER A 418 -9.44 21.66 -2.11
N GLY A 419 -10.73 21.70 -1.78
CA GLY A 419 -11.68 20.63 -2.15
C GLY A 419 -11.44 19.32 -1.38
N LYS A 420 -11.72 18.16 -2.00
CA LYS A 420 -11.49 16.86 -1.35
C LYS A 420 -9.99 16.53 -1.33
N LEU A 421 -9.47 16.20 -0.15
CA LEU A 421 -8.09 15.76 0.06
C LEU A 421 -7.95 14.25 -0.18
N LEU A 422 -7.01 13.85 -1.04
CA LEU A 422 -6.54 12.47 -1.14
C LEU A 422 -5.13 12.38 -0.57
N VAL A 423 -4.91 11.42 0.33
CA VAL A 423 -3.58 11.13 0.88
C VAL A 423 -3.10 9.81 0.31
N ALA A 424 -1.96 9.81 -0.36
CA ALA A 424 -1.33 8.60 -0.89
C ALA A 424 0.05 8.42 -0.25
N GLU A 425 0.25 7.30 0.45
CA GLU A 425 1.52 6.99 1.10
C GLU A 425 2.24 5.85 0.36
N GLN A 426 3.51 6.07 0.02
CA GLN A 426 4.40 5.00 -0.40
C GLN A 426 5.67 4.98 0.43
N LYS A 427 5.77 3.94 1.26
CA LYS A 427 6.98 3.62 2.00
C LYS A 427 7.87 2.71 1.16
N SER A 428 9.12 3.10 0.92
CA SER A 428 10.14 2.12 0.55
C SER A 428 10.19 1.12 1.71
N GLU A 429 9.98 -0.21 1.50
CA GLU A 429 10.09 -1.16 2.61
C GLU A 429 11.55 -1.15 3.09
N ILE A 430 11.81 -0.25 4.02
CA ILE A 430 12.84 -0.32 4.99
C ILE A 430 12.37 -1.47 5.87
N HIS A 431 12.73 -2.70 5.50
CA HIS A 431 13.13 -3.57 6.58
C HIS A 431 14.27 -2.81 7.26
N ASN A 432 13.92 -2.05 8.30
CA ASN A 432 14.77 -1.78 9.42
C ASN A 432 15.03 -3.18 9.98
N MET A 433 15.91 -3.90 9.31
CA MET A 433 16.76 -4.87 9.95
C MET A 433 17.59 -4.04 10.92
N SER A 434 16.99 -3.68 12.06
CA SER A 434 17.64 -4.09 13.30
C SER A 434 17.98 -5.55 13.06
N PRO A 435 19.26 -5.92 12.94
CA PRO A 435 19.71 -7.14 12.28
C PRO A 435 18.86 -8.32 12.72
N LYS A 436 17.90 -8.72 11.87
CA LYS A 436 17.03 -9.86 12.13
C LYS A 436 17.90 -11.08 11.94
N ASP A 437 18.42 -11.55 13.07
CA ASP A 437 18.38 -12.95 13.49
C ASP A 437 19.05 -14.02 12.62
N SER A 438 19.81 -13.67 11.59
CA SER A 438 20.61 -14.61 10.78
C SER A 438 22.13 -14.55 11.01
N GLY A 439 22.61 -13.62 11.84
CA GLY A 439 24.03 -13.54 12.20
C GLY A 439 24.42 -14.56 13.29
N PRO A 440 25.67 -15.10 13.28
CA PRO A 440 26.12 -16.05 14.29
C PRO A 440 25.92 -15.48 15.70
N ARG A 441 25.53 -16.35 16.66
CA ARG A 441 25.14 -15.99 18.03
C ARG A 441 26.14 -15.07 18.74
N ASN A 442 27.43 -15.22 18.41
CA ASN A 442 28.52 -14.43 18.97
C ASN A 442 28.52 -12.96 18.48
N SER A 443 28.19 -12.70 17.22
CA SER A 443 28.10 -11.33 16.68
C SER A 443 26.93 -10.56 17.27
N ARG A 444 25.77 -11.22 17.45
CA ARG A 444 24.61 -10.63 18.14
C ARG A 444 24.92 -10.28 19.58
N ARG A 445 25.67 -11.14 20.27
CA ARG A 445 26.14 -10.91 21.64
C ARG A 445 27.11 -9.73 21.73
N ALA A 446 28.02 -9.59 20.76
CA ALA A 446 28.94 -8.46 20.69
C ALA A 446 28.22 -7.13 20.46
N LEU A 447 27.22 -7.10 19.55
CA LEU A 447 26.41 -5.92 19.27
C LEU A 447 25.64 -5.44 20.50
N TRP A 448 24.89 -6.34 21.16
CA TRP A 448 24.12 -6.00 22.36
C TRP A 448 25.02 -5.58 23.54
N ARG A 449 26.22 -6.16 23.64
CA ARG A 449 27.24 -5.71 24.60
C ARG A 449 27.67 -4.26 24.34
N SER A 450 27.88 -3.88 23.07
CA SER A 450 28.25 -2.51 22.71
C SER A 450 27.15 -1.52 23.05
N LYS A 451 25.91 -1.79 22.61
CA LYS A 451 24.75 -0.94 22.91
C LYS A 451 24.51 -0.76 24.41
N CYS A 452 24.67 -1.83 25.19
CA CYS A 452 24.54 -1.77 26.64
C CYS A 452 25.62 -0.86 27.27
N ARG A 453 26.87 -0.94 26.80
CA ARG A 453 27.97 -0.09 27.28
C ARG A 453 27.76 1.38 26.97
N GLU A 454 27.31 1.66 25.75
CA GLU A 454 27.07 3.02 25.26
C GLU A 454 25.94 3.69 26.06
N ARG A 455 24.82 2.99 26.26
CA ARG A 455 23.72 3.48 27.09
C ARG A 455 24.13 3.70 28.55
N MET A 456 24.95 2.82 29.12
CA MET A 456 25.47 2.99 30.48
C MET A 456 26.42 4.18 30.60
N ALA A 457 27.33 4.36 29.63
CA ALA A 457 28.21 5.53 29.58
C ALA A 457 27.41 6.83 29.48
N GLN A 458 26.36 6.83 28.65
CA GLN A 458 25.45 7.96 28.52
C GLN A 458 24.74 8.27 29.84
N HIS A 459 24.22 7.26 30.55
CA HIS A 459 23.57 7.48 31.84
C HIS A 459 24.54 7.99 32.92
N ILE A 460 25.80 7.54 32.90
CA ILE A 460 26.85 8.08 33.79
C ILE A 460 27.10 9.56 33.52
N TYR A 461 27.11 9.96 32.26
CA TYR A 461 27.25 11.36 31.88
C TYR A 461 26.04 12.20 32.26
N GLU A 462 24.82 11.68 32.05
CA GLU A 462 23.56 12.36 32.39
C GLU A 462 23.44 12.65 33.89
N GLU A 463 23.80 11.69 34.76
CA GLU A 463 23.59 11.82 36.21
C GLU A 463 24.78 12.42 36.97
N LEU A 464 26.03 12.15 36.51
CA LEU A 464 27.24 12.57 37.22
C LEU A 464 28.12 13.56 36.45
N GLY A 465 27.79 13.86 35.18
CA GLY A 465 28.63 14.69 34.31
C GLY A 465 29.96 14.03 33.90
N LEU A 466 30.20 12.76 34.25
CA LEU A 466 31.46 12.07 34.01
C LEU A 466 31.51 11.50 32.58
N LYS A 467 32.44 11.98 31.76
CA LYS A 467 32.62 11.49 30.38
C LYS A 467 33.50 10.24 30.35
N ILE A 468 32.86 9.07 30.39
CA ILE A 468 33.55 7.77 30.36
C ILE A 468 33.38 7.11 29.00
N HIS A 469 34.46 6.59 28.42
CA HIS A 469 34.39 5.83 27.18
C HIS A 469 33.64 4.49 27.40
N PRO A 470 32.75 4.03 26.50
CA PRO A 470 31.93 2.82 26.69
C PRO A 470 32.72 1.54 27.05
N SER A 471 33.96 1.41 26.58
CA SER A 471 34.85 0.27 26.93
C SER A 471 35.21 0.21 28.41
N HIS A 472 35.24 1.36 29.10
CA HIS A 472 35.67 1.50 30.49
C HIS A 472 34.51 1.37 31.49
N VAL A 473 33.27 1.26 31.01
CA VAL A 473 32.12 0.99 31.88
C VAL A 473 32.25 -0.39 32.52
N ARG A 474 32.18 -0.43 33.85
CA ARG A 474 32.22 -1.64 34.67
C ARG A 474 30.97 -1.73 35.54
N LEU A 475 30.47 -2.95 35.74
CA LEU A 475 29.38 -3.23 36.66
C LEU A 475 29.87 -3.41 38.11
N LYS A 476 31.14 -3.79 38.29
CA LYS A 476 31.78 -3.92 39.60
C LYS A 476 32.52 -2.62 39.91
N SER A 477 32.18 -1.98 41.02
CA SER A 477 32.78 -0.74 41.53
C SER A 477 33.92 -0.98 42.54
N ASN A 478 34.44 -2.20 42.63
CA ASN A 478 35.46 -2.59 43.63
C ASN A 478 36.90 -2.15 43.28
N GLY A 479 37.10 -1.37 42.22
CA GLY A 479 38.42 -0.83 41.84
C GLY A 479 38.63 0.57 42.43
N GLU A 480 39.87 0.90 42.79
CA GLU A 480 40.24 2.22 43.32
C GLU A 480 40.04 3.36 42.29
N ASP A 481 40.02 3.03 40.99
CA ASP A 481 39.92 4.01 39.88
C ASP A 481 38.49 4.36 39.41
N ILE A 482 37.44 3.99 40.16
CA ILE A 482 36.03 4.19 39.73
C ILE A 482 35.29 5.14 40.66
N GLU A 483 34.94 6.32 40.14
CA GLU A 483 34.25 7.41 40.87
C GLU A 483 32.73 7.22 41.03
N TYR A 484 32.17 6.17 40.42
CA TYR A 484 30.74 5.87 40.42
C TYR A 484 30.42 4.49 40.98
N THR A 485 29.25 4.34 41.59
CA THR A 485 28.68 3.05 41.96
C THR A 485 27.22 2.93 41.53
N TRP A 486 26.75 1.71 41.34
CA TRP A 486 25.38 1.43 40.88
C TRP A 486 24.46 1.21 42.08
N LYS A 487 23.41 2.01 42.20
CA LYS A 487 22.31 1.78 43.15
C LYS A 487 21.22 0.96 42.47
N ILE A 488 20.96 -0.23 43.01
CA ILE A 488 20.02 -1.21 42.45
C ILE A 488 18.74 -1.18 43.30
N LEU A 489 17.61 -0.87 42.69
CA LEU A 489 16.29 -0.83 43.32
C LEU A 489 15.58 -2.20 43.23
N ASP A 490 15.78 -2.93 42.13
CA ASP A 490 15.24 -4.28 41.96
C ASP A 490 16.27 -5.36 42.33
N GLN A 491 15.99 -6.09 43.40
CA GLN A 491 16.83 -7.16 43.92
C GLN A 491 17.04 -8.31 42.91
N SER A 492 16.14 -8.48 41.93
CA SER A 492 16.25 -9.48 40.87
C SER A 492 17.41 -9.22 39.90
N LEU A 493 17.95 -7.99 39.86
CA LEU A 493 19.05 -7.59 38.99
C LEU A 493 20.42 -7.76 39.65
N LEU A 494 20.49 -7.93 40.98
CA LEU A 494 21.73 -8.07 41.76
C LEU A 494 22.71 -9.14 41.20
N PRO A 495 22.25 -10.33 40.75
CA PRO A 495 23.15 -11.34 40.16
C PRO A 495 23.85 -10.89 38.87
N LEU A 496 23.29 -9.92 38.14
CA LEU A 496 23.88 -9.39 36.92
C LEU A 496 25.08 -8.48 37.20
N PHE A 497 25.10 -7.78 38.33
CA PHE A 497 26.20 -6.89 38.72
C PHE A 497 27.40 -7.63 39.33
N GLN A 498 27.22 -8.90 39.73
CA GLN A 498 28.28 -9.76 40.26
C GLN A 498 29.23 -10.31 39.18
N ARG A 499 28.92 -10.13 37.88
CA ARG A 499 29.74 -10.59 36.75
C ARG A 499 30.20 -9.43 35.88
N HIS A 500 31.35 -9.58 35.23
CA HIS A 500 31.80 -8.59 34.24
C HIS A 500 30.83 -8.53 33.07
N LEU A 501 30.64 -7.33 32.54
CA LEU A 501 29.73 -7.09 31.41
C LEU A 501 30.05 -8.00 30.21
N SER A 502 31.32 -8.34 29.98
CA SER A 502 31.75 -9.26 28.92
C SER A 502 31.30 -10.73 29.08
N LYS A 503 30.82 -11.13 30.26
CA LYS A 503 30.41 -12.51 30.58
C LYS A 503 28.89 -12.73 30.55
N HIS A 504 28.11 -11.76 30.07
CA HIS A 504 26.63 -11.83 30.05
C HIS A 504 26.04 -12.41 28.76
N SER A 505 24.80 -12.92 28.87
CA SER A 505 23.98 -13.40 27.76
C SER A 505 23.27 -12.25 27.05
N ILE A 506 22.71 -12.50 25.85
CA ILE A 506 21.96 -11.47 25.09
C ILE A 506 20.74 -10.99 25.88
N GLY A 507 20.03 -11.90 26.57
CA GLY A 507 18.89 -11.54 27.42
C GLY A 507 19.29 -10.62 28.57
N ALA A 508 20.44 -10.88 29.20
CA ALA A 508 20.97 -10.02 30.26
C ALA A 508 21.32 -8.60 29.77
N TYR A 509 21.92 -8.45 28.59
CA TYR A 509 22.18 -7.11 28.02
C TYR A 509 20.89 -6.33 27.72
N LYS A 510 19.88 -7.00 27.16
CA LYS A 510 18.58 -6.36 26.89
C LYS A 510 17.90 -5.89 28.17
N ARG A 511 17.99 -6.69 29.24
CA ARG A 511 17.44 -6.36 30.55
C ARG A 511 18.19 -5.17 31.17
N LEU A 512 19.52 -5.22 31.22
CA LEU A 512 20.33 -4.09 31.69
C LEU A 512 20.07 -2.80 30.90
N TYR A 513 19.88 -2.90 29.58
CA TYR A 513 19.62 -1.75 28.71
C TYR A 513 18.23 -1.12 28.95
N SER A 514 17.21 -1.91 29.26
CA SER A 514 15.83 -1.43 29.44
C SER A 514 15.56 -0.91 30.86
N GLU A 515 16.28 -1.45 31.84
CA GLU A 515 16.08 -1.17 33.26
C GLU A 515 16.98 -0.04 33.80
N ILE A 516 17.94 0.44 33.02
CA ILE A 516 18.82 1.55 33.40
C ILE A 516 18.04 2.86 33.52
N GLY A 517 18.19 3.54 34.66
CA GLY A 517 17.42 4.73 35.04
C GLY A 517 16.01 4.42 35.59
N LYS A 518 15.61 3.14 35.66
CA LYS A 518 14.33 2.72 36.23
C LYS A 518 14.52 1.84 37.47
N ALA A 519 15.14 0.68 37.29
CA ALA A 519 15.35 -0.30 38.35
C ALA A 519 16.78 -0.26 38.93
N PHE A 520 17.69 0.45 38.27
CA PHE A 520 19.00 0.80 38.84
C PHE A 520 19.50 2.11 38.21
N TYR A 521 20.25 2.89 38.97
CA TYR A 521 20.82 4.17 38.55
C TYR A 521 22.23 4.36 39.14
N VAL A 522 22.96 5.33 38.62
CA VAL A 522 24.34 5.60 39.05
C VAL A 522 24.37 6.65 40.16
N ILE A 523 25.27 6.49 41.13
CA ILE A 523 25.52 7.46 42.21
C ILE A 523 27.03 7.70 42.36
N LYS A 524 27.42 8.91 42.78
CA LYS A 524 28.82 9.24 43.11
C LYS A 524 29.25 8.42 44.33
N LYS A 525 30.48 7.90 44.30
CA LYS A 525 31.04 7.16 45.45
C LYS A 525 31.21 8.16 46.62
N PRO A 526 30.65 7.88 47.81
CA PRO A 526 30.81 8.77 48.96
C PRO A 526 32.25 8.69 49.47
N GLY A 527 33.04 9.75 49.28
CA GLY A 527 34.44 9.76 49.74
C GLY A 527 35.34 10.89 49.23
N THR A 528 34.81 12.05 48.78
CA THR A 528 35.66 13.22 48.45
C THR A 528 34.82 14.51 48.52
N GLU A 529 34.93 15.21 49.67
CA GLU A 529 34.85 16.67 50.02
C GLU A 529 33.96 17.63 49.19
N GLN A 530 33.39 18.76 49.65
CA GLN A 530 33.38 19.60 50.87
C GLN A 530 32.16 20.56 50.75
N THR A 531 31.57 20.95 51.88
CA THR A 531 30.38 21.81 52.03
C THR A 531 30.70 23.29 51.80
N VAL A 532 29.87 24.02 51.03
CA VAL A 532 29.77 25.49 51.07
C VAL A 532 28.29 25.86 51.14
N GLU A 533 27.90 26.46 52.27
CA GLU A 533 26.59 27.07 52.51
C GLU A 533 26.62 28.56 52.11
N SER A 534 25.45 29.13 51.78
CA SER A 534 25.24 30.57 51.62
C SER A 534 23.87 30.96 52.18
N PRO A 535 23.73 32.02 53.02
CA PRO A 535 22.46 32.47 53.59
C PRO A 535 22.03 33.86 53.10
N CYS A 536 20.73 34.18 53.15
CA CYS A 536 20.24 35.58 53.26
C CYS A 536 18.83 35.67 53.87
N HIS A 537 18.70 36.53 54.87
CA HIS A 537 17.50 37.03 55.57
C HIS A 537 17.33 38.53 55.23
N SER A 538 16.09 39.06 55.28
CA SER A 538 15.77 40.32 56.00
C SER A 538 14.28 40.69 55.91
N ASP A 539 13.77 41.15 57.06
CA ASP A 539 12.43 41.64 57.39
C ASP A 539 12.46 43.18 57.64
N PHE A 540 11.29 43.75 58.04
CA PHE A 540 11.03 45.06 58.70
C PHE A 540 10.78 46.30 57.82
N GLU A 541 9.89 47.26 58.10
CA GLU A 541 8.76 47.47 59.04
C GLU A 541 8.03 48.79 58.63
N ASP A 542 6.83 49.04 59.18
CA ASP A 542 5.88 50.14 58.92
C ASP A 542 5.68 50.99 60.19
N ILE A 543 5.66 52.35 60.15
CA ILE A 543 4.91 53.24 61.10
C ILE A 543 4.63 54.65 60.48
N GLY A 544 3.37 54.93 60.13
CA GLY A 544 2.47 55.99 60.64
C GLY A 544 2.74 57.52 60.45
N ASN A 545 1.76 58.25 59.87
CA ASN A 545 1.11 59.43 60.49
C ASN A 545 -0.17 59.95 59.77
N VAL A 546 -1.04 60.59 60.56
CA VAL A 546 -2.48 60.97 60.37
C VAL A 546 -2.69 62.28 59.55
N PRO A 547 -3.86 62.51 58.88
CA PRO A 547 -4.02 63.54 57.83
C PRO A 547 -4.77 64.83 58.25
N LEU A 548 -4.54 65.92 57.51
CA LEU A 548 -5.35 67.16 57.48
C LEU A 548 -6.22 67.17 56.20
N GLU A 549 -7.54 67.33 56.36
CA GLU A 549 -8.50 67.47 55.25
C GLU A 549 -8.43 68.85 54.58
N SER A 550 -8.63 68.85 53.25
CA SER A 550 -8.92 70.04 52.44
C SER A 550 -10.17 69.80 51.56
N PRO A 551 -10.93 70.84 51.19
CA PRO A 551 -12.31 70.71 50.72
C PRO A 551 -12.40 70.63 49.19
N PHE A 552 -12.12 69.47 48.60
CA PHE A 552 -12.46 69.17 47.18
C PHE A 552 -13.00 67.75 46.95
N GLY A 553 -13.36 67.02 48.02
CA GLY A 553 -13.81 65.62 47.93
C GLY A 553 -15.07 65.34 47.09
N PRO A 554 -16.16 66.12 47.16
CA PRO A 554 -17.43 65.70 46.55
C PRO A 554 -17.43 65.74 45.01
N LEU A 555 -16.90 66.81 44.41
CA LEU A 555 -16.93 67.03 42.95
C LEU A 555 -15.89 66.17 42.20
N GLU A 556 -14.77 65.87 42.83
CA GLU A 556 -13.70 65.05 42.24
C GLU A 556 -14.03 63.55 42.32
N SER A 557 -14.74 63.14 43.38
CA SER A 557 -15.38 61.82 43.52
C SER A 557 -16.42 61.59 42.42
N GLU A 558 -17.35 62.53 42.22
CA GLU A 558 -18.43 62.39 41.24
C GLU A 558 -17.90 62.37 39.80
N ARG A 559 -16.90 63.20 39.50
CA ARG A 559 -16.23 63.21 38.19
C ARG A 559 -15.47 61.91 37.92
N SER A 560 -14.77 61.38 38.92
CA SER A 560 -14.09 60.08 38.83
C SER A 560 -15.07 58.93 38.63
N GLN A 561 -16.24 58.98 39.28
CA GLN A 561 -17.26 57.94 39.17
C GLN A 561 -17.98 57.97 37.81
N ILE A 562 -18.28 59.16 37.28
CA ILE A 562 -18.84 59.31 35.92
C ILE A 562 -17.82 58.91 34.85
N ALA A 563 -16.54 59.26 35.03
CA ALA A 563 -15.48 58.83 34.12
C ALA A 563 -15.34 57.31 34.09
N TYR A 564 -15.41 56.66 35.26
CA TYR A 564 -15.38 55.20 35.38
C TYR A 564 -16.58 54.55 34.68
N GLN A 565 -17.81 55.03 34.92
CA GLN A 565 -19.01 54.49 34.26
C GLN A 565 -18.99 54.70 32.75
N LEU A 566 -18.46 55.83 32.27
CA LEU A 566 -18.32 56.09 30.84
C LEU A 566 -17.31 55.14 30.20
N GLU A 567 -16.20 54.84 30.88
CA GLU A 567 -15.18 53.92 30.38
C GLU A 567 -15.67 52.46 30.39
N GLU A 568 -16.43 52.06 31.40
CA GLU A 568 -17.09 50.76 31.47
C GLU A 568 -18.16 50.61 30.38
N ALA A 569 -19.00 51.63 30.18
CA ALA A 569 -20.01 51.64 29.11
C ALA A 569 -19.37 51.56 27.71
N LYS A 570 -18.25 52.26 27.49
CA LYS A 570 -17.49 52.17 26.23
C LYS A 570 -16.91 50.78 26.01
N ARG A 571 -16.38 50.14 27.06
CA ARG A 571 -15.83 48.78 26.99
C ARG A 571 -16.93 47.77 26.66
N ASN A 572 -18.08 47.87 27.32
CA ASN A 572 -19.23 47.00 27.06
C ASN A 572 -19.76 47.19 25.63
N ALA A 573 -19.91 48.43 25.16
CA ALA A 573 -20.32 48.73 23.79
C ALA A 573 -19.33 48.17 22.74
N GLY A 574 -18.02 48.23 23.01
CA GLY A 574 -16.99 47.62 22.15
C GLY A 574 -17.14 46.10 22.04
N THR A 575 -17.33 45.42 23.18
CA THR A 575 -17.52 43.95 23.19
C THR A 575 -18.82 43.51 22.52
N GLU A 576 -19.91 44.29 22.67
CA GLU A 576 -21.18 44.05 21.99
C GLU A 576 -21.04 44.20 20.47
N HIS A 577 -20.29 45.22 20.02
CA HIS A 577 -20.04 45.47 18.60
C HIS A 577 -19.21 44.35 17.96
N GLU A 578 -18.16 43.86 18.63
CA GLU A 578 -17.38 42.71 18.15
C GLU A 578 -18.21 41.43 18.05
N LYS A 579 -19.11 41.18 19.02
CA LYS A 579 -20.03 40.04 18.96
C LYS A 579 -20.96 40.11 17.75
N ARG A 580 -21.50 41.30 17.45
CA ARG A 580 -22.37 41.52 16.28
C ARG A 580 -21.64 41.26 14.97
N ILE A 581 -20.40 41.76 14.82
CA ILE A 581 -19.58 41.49 13.63
C ILE A 581 -19.32 39.99 13.46
N LEU A 582 -19.02 39.28 14.55
CA LEU A 582 -18.80 37.83 14.51
C LEU A 582 -20.07 37.05 14.13
N GLU A 583 -21.24 37.47 14.62
CA GLU A 583 -22.52 36.86 14.26
C GLU A 583 -22.91 37.13 12.80
N GLU A 584 -22.71 38.35 12.31
CA GLU A 584 -22.91 38.71 10.90
C GLU A 584 -22.01 37.90 9.97
N ALA A 585 -20.74 37.69 10.35
CA ALA A 585 -19.82 36.83 9.61
C ALA A 585 -20.28 35.36 9.57
N LYS A 586 -20.84 34.85 10.68
CA LYS A 586 -21.40 33.48 10.73
C LYS A 586 -22.63 33.35 9.84
N VAL A 587 -23.55 34.32 9.87
CA VAL A 587 -24.74 34.34 9.01
C VAL A 587 -24.34 34.40 7.54
N HIS A 588 -23.37 35.25 7.18
CA HIS A 588 -22.86 35.33 5.82
C HIS A 588 -22.23 34.02 5.34
N ASN A 589 -21.46 33.33 6.21
CA ASN A 589 -20.91 32.01 5.89
C ASN A 589 -22.01 30.96 5.69
N LEU A 590 -23.03 30.93 6.56
CA LEU A 590 -24.18 30.04 6.43
C LEU A 590 -24.95 30.28 5.13
N MET A 591 -25.18 31.55 4.76
CA MET A 591 -25.86 31.92 3.52
C MET A 591 -25.07 31.47 2.29
N LYS A 592 -23.73 31.59 2.31
CA LYS A 592 -22.86 31.07 1.25
C LYS A 592 -22.95 29.54 1.13
N ARG A 593 -22.93 28.82 2.26
CA ARG A 593 -23.09 27.35 2.27
C ARG A 593 -24.47 26.91 1.78
N LEU A 594 -25.52 27.67 2.09
CA LEU A 594 -26.87 27.42 1.58
C LEU A 594 -26.91 27.56 0.06
N GLN A 595 -26.31 28.62 -0.48
CA GLN A 595 -26.23 28.85 -1.94
C GLN A 595 -25.45 27.73 -2.65
N GLU A 596 -24.31 27.32 -2.09
CA GLU A 596 -23.52 26.20 -2.63
C GLU A 596 -24.31 24.89 -2.61
N ALA A 597 -25.05 24.62 -1.53
CA ALA A 597 -25.91 23.45 -1.42
C ALA A 597 -27.06 23.47 -2.45
N GLN A 598 -27.69 24.63 -2.67
CA GLN A 598 -28.75 24.78 -3.68
C GLN A 598 -28.22 24.54 -5.09
N ASN A 599 -27.07 25.11 -5.44
CA ASN A 599 -26.44 24.88 -6.75
C ASN A 599 -26.10 23.39 -6.97
N MET A 600 -25.64 22.70 -5.91
CA MET A 600 -25.37 21.27 -5.96
C MET A 600 -26.63 20.42 -6.15
N ILE A 601 -27.75 20.80 -5.50
CA ILE A 601 -29.04 20.12 -5.67
C ILE A 601 -29.52 20.29 -7.12
N GLN A 602 -29.43 21.50 -7.68
CA GLN A 602 -29.84 21.76 -9.06
C GLN A 602 -29.00 20.97 -10.06
N TYR A 603 -27.68 20.92 -9.87
CA TYR A 603 -26.78 20.11 -10.69
C TYR A 603 -27.15 18.61 -10.63
N ARG A 604 -27.41 18.07 -9.43
CA ARG A 604 -27.83 16.68 -9.23
C ARG A 604 -29.17 16.37 -9.91
N GLN A 605 -30.12 17.30 -9.86
CA GLN A 605 -31.41 17.14 -10.52
C GLN A 605 -31.26 17.04 -12.04
N GLU A 606 -30.36 17.82 -12.63
CA GLU A 606 -30.09 17.76 -14.07
C GLU A 606 -29.41 16.44 -14.46
N GLU A 607 -28.47 15.98 -13.65
CA GLU A 607 -27.81 14.68 -13.82
C GLU A 607 -28.83 13.53 -13.78
N ILE A 608 -29.76 13.55 -12.82
CA ILE A 608 -30.84 12.55 -12.71
C ILE A 608 -31.72 12.55 -13.96
N LYS A 609 -32.09 13.72 -14.51
CA LYS A 609 -32.89 13.80 -15.74
C LYS A 609 -32.17 13.18 -16.94
N GLN A 610 -30.86 13.43 -17.08
CA GLN A 610 -30.07 12.81 -18.15
C GLN A 610 -30.03 11.29 -18.01
N TRP A 611 -29.83 10.79 -16.79
CA TRP A 611 -29.83 9.34 -16.53
C TRP A 611 -31.19 8.69 -16.77
N MET A 612 -32.29 9.37 -16.44
CA MET A 612 -33.65 8.89 -16.76
C MET A 612 -33.85 8.75 -18.27
N MET A 613 -33.43 9.75 -19.05
CA MET A 613 -33.54 9.71 -20.52
C MET A 613 -32.71 8.57 -21.12
N ILE A 614 -31.52 8.31 -20.60
CA ILE A 614 -30.67 7.18 -21.02
C ILE A 614 -31.34 5.84 -20.66
N ALA A 615 -31.88 5.72 -19.44
CA ALA A 615 -32.55 4.50 -19.01
C ALA A 615 -33.77 4.16 -19.89
N GLU A 616 -34.60 5.15 -20.23
CA GLU A 616 -35.73 4.99 -21.15
C GLU A 616 -35.28 4.54 -22.55
N TYR A 617 -34.17 5.10 -23.06
CA TYR A 617 -33.58 4.69 -24.32
C TYR A 617 -33.15 3.21 -24.31
N TYR A 618 -32.47 2.76 -23.25
CA TYR A 618 -32.07 1.37 -23.11
C TYR A 618 -33.25 0.42 -22.93
N GLN A 619 -34.28 0.83 -22.18
CA GLN A 619 -35.50 0.05 -22.01
C GLN A 619 -36.23 -0.15 -23.35
N SER A 620 -36.36 0.91 -24.16
CA SER A 620 -36.90 0.83 -25.53
C SER A 620 -36.06 -0.07 -26.44
N SER A 621 -34.74 0.02 -26.34
CA SER A 621 -33.81 -0.79 -27.14
C SER A 621 -33.85 -2.27 -26.76
N SER A 622 -33.94 -2.56 -25.46
CA SER A 622 -34.09 -3.93 -24.94
C SER A 622 -35.41 -4.56 -25.35
N ALA A 623 -36.52 -3.81 -25.28
CA ALA A 623 -37.82 -4.25 -25.76
C ALA A 623 -37.80 -4.59 -27.27
N ARG A 624 -37.15 -3.74 -28.09
CA ARG A 624 -36.95 -4.02 -29.52
C ARG A 624 -36.15 -5.29 -29.76
N CYS A 625 -35.02 -5.46 -29.05
CA CYS A 625 -34.17 -6.64 -29.19
C CYS A 625 -34.91 -7.92 -28.77
N SER A 626 -35.71 -7.86 -27.70
CA SER A 626 -36.55 -8.97 -27.25
C SER A 626 -37.58 -9.37 -28.30
N ASN A 627 -38.24 -8.40 -28.94
CA ASN A 627 -39.21 -8.67 -30.00
C ASN A 627 -38.55 -9.31 -31.22
N SER A 628 -37.38 -8.81 -31.66
CA SER A 628 -36.63 -9.42 -32.75
C SER A 628 -36.15 -10.83 -32.44
N LEU A 629 -35.74 -11.10 -31.19
CA LEU A 629 -35.39 -12.45 -30.74
C LEU A 629 -36.60 -13.39 -30.77
N GLN A 630 -37.78 -12.91 -30.36
CA GLN A 630 -39.02 -13.67 -30.41
C GLN A 630 -39.38 -14.06 -31.86
N GLU A 631 -39.22 -13.14 -32.82
CA GLU A 631 -39.44 -13.41 -34.25
C GLU A 631 -38.47 -14.46 -34.79
N VAL A 632 -37.18 -14.35 -34.46
CA VAL A 632 -36.15 -15.31 -34.88
C VAL A 632 -36.42 -16.69 -34.29
N ILE A 633 -36.80 -16.78 -33.02
CA ILE A 633 -37.19 -18.05 -32.38
C ILE A 633 -38.39 -18.67 -33.10
N THR A 634 -39.38 -17.86 -33.47
CA THR A 634 -40.58 -18.32 -34.19
C THR A 634 -40.23 -18.85 -35.58
N LEU A 635 -39.32 -18.19 -36.30
CA LEU A 635 -38.82 -18.64 -37.59
C LEU A 635 -38.02 -19.94 -37.47
N LEU A 636 -37.13 -20.05 -36.49
CA LEU A 636 -36.35 -21.27 -36.23
C LEU A 636 -37.26 -22.44 -35.88
N HIS A 637 -38.34 -22.20 -35.13
CA HIS A 637 -39.31 -23.24 -34.79
C HIS A 637 -40.08 -23.72 -36.03
N ARG A 638 -40.41 -22.81 -36.96
CA ARG A 638 -41.02 -23.15 -38.25
C ARG A 638 -40.08 -23.95 -39.16
N VAL A 639 -38.80 -23.55 -39.24
CA VAL A 639 -37.79 -24.32 -39.99
C VAL A 639 -37.58 -25.70 -39.38
N TYR A 640 -37.58 -25.81 -38.04
CA TYR A 640 -37.46 -27.09 -37.36
C TYR A 640 -38.68 -28.00 -37.60
N SER A 641 -39.90 -27.45 -37.63
CA SER A 641 -41.09 -28.22 -38.00
C SER A 641 -41.07 -28.68 -39.45
N ASP A 642 -40.58 -27.85 -40.37
CA ASP A 642 -40.50 -28.19 -41.80
C ASP A 642 -39.45 -29.28 -42.07
N ILE A 643 -38.34 -29.30 -41.32
CA ILE A 643 -37.29 -30.33 -41.43
C ILE A 643 -37.75 -31.66 -40.82
N THR A 644 -38.61 -31.64 -39.80
CA THR A 644 -39.13 -32.85 -39.14
C THR A 644 -40.35 -33.46 -39.86
N PHE A 645 -40.92 -32.75 -40.84
CA PHE A 645 -42.01 -33.19 -41.71
C PHE A 645 -41.52 -33.45 -43.14
N VAL A 646 -40.44 -34.21 -43.29
CA VAL A 646 -40.07 -34.85 -44.57
C VAL A 646 -40.20 -36.36 -44.34
N PRO A 647 -41.20 -37.04 -44.96
CA PRO A 647 -41.47 -38.46 -44.73
C PRO A 647 -40.37 -39.40 -45.23
#